data_AF-A0A1F4VE64-F1
#
_entry.id   AF-A0A1F4VE64-F1
#
_cell.length_a   1.000
_cell.length_b   1.000
_cell.length_c   1.000
_cell.angle_alpha   90.00
_cell.angle_beta   90.00
_cell.angle_gamma   90.00
#
_symmetry.space_group_name_H-M   'P 1'
#
loop_
_entity.id
_entity.type
_entity.pdbx_description
1 polymer ?
#
loop_
_entity_poly.entity_id
_entity_poly.type
_entity_poly.pdbx_seq_one_letter_code
_entity_poly.pdbx_strand_id
1 'polypeptide(L)'
;MSGEIVTLETREGKNPGEAVASYGRCIVFLPSGTPVNKTVRVELEEITTKKDGRGRTMYRGKPAPPLYTERWKDLGNGMIGLVTIATDWLFNESEEGVRDERPIQERNGTPFYRRTYTLVWGADLSSSILEEHQIRVTPLEREKVSFRGELAWEKTGEREEALPVIINQLTKLVVQDRGDWYFHRLDPVYDPAWKVVLSVRYLPAWYQTELESAYPPCPCGRKRRDLQVWDSYPKCETCRHEETCGRCGKDCSGWGDTREGKYPWWIQGRMICGNCLRYEKAEQIIAEKFQMEKRLEVADMAKLLLSVDALPREAGEVILASTLDHLESEWDRDHLVKEWKDFAFYYFTEKGVFGSKFSPAALTVLQFLPQAVGNQLVELVAWLGGYVRVGDCEKKGDFYYDSQVKGKSEVELPSLTEHDFMAEKSLAIRLRGSEAGRLAALGGYQNLVEKLGKDSEQARAVAGILQAKKQDYAAALEKIRECEEILSEAESGRILLNFSGHFRWMGDNEQSDLWVIGPDGEEVEPSGTDYRKRYTSEGVKRWEMVGPEMLALRWSRWQVDNRFDESWEVVKLPASGITGIQTIKARELEPHERFRGEGTGFDLSYVGNVTIHVSREEREDPIRSFKPASGEEETTVWPCEVYGWDPEIVGDDYDPDFNGWCYSSTSPEVTKRRKAIKAAEEEIGQLEWALRDLERSRNETATEVDQAEAAAIERLSSAYGLMPVEDGAAFEVTFITGEQGSRDESNFIAGPFFDEASGTWVKLIADPYTRTQAKTGVRCYARVRAKNSTQLHLFEYQGNNPEGPNGRGGRKVRIYGYFAIPIYGPKDYEEEIAKTRLELATARQKLEEIKAFPIPSGTRKAKPEKPPFYTEGGEEGETSMSAAFKKALQDNAEE
;
A
#
# COMPACT_ATOMS: atom_id res chain seq x y z
N MET A 1 44.70 56.23 28.05
CA MET A 1 43.64 56.48 27.05
C MET A 1 42.90 57.75 27.46
N SER A 2 43.51 58.92 27.26
CA SER A 2 42.85 60.20 27.58
C SER A 2 41.99 60.63 26.40
N GLY A 3 40.68 60.79 26.61
CA GLY A 3 39.78 61.38 25.63
C GLY A 3 38.65 60.50 25.10
N GLU A 4 38.40 59.33 25.71
CA GLU A 4 37.26 58.50 25.33
C GLU A 4 35.96 59.10 25.88
N ILE A 5 35.02 59.46 25.00
CA ILE A 5 33.69 59.93 25.37
C ILE A 5 32.77 58.72 25.54
N VAL A 6 32.20 58.57 26.73
CA VAL A 6 31.33 57.45 27.08
C VAL A 6 30.01 57.95 27.65
N THR A 7 28.96 57.17 27.43
CA THR A 7 27.65 57.41 28.04
C THR A 7 27.52 56.52 29.27
N LEU A 8 27.28 57.12 30.44
CA LEU A 8 27.27 56.42 31.72
C LEU A 8 25.99 56.73 32.50
N GLU A 9 25.49 55.73 33.23
CA GLU A 9 24.45 55.92 34.23
C GLU A 9 25.06 56.35 35.56
N THR A 10 24.54 57.44 36.12
CA THR A 10 25.02 58.06 37.35
C THR A 10 24.40 57.38 38.57
N ARG A 11 25.19 57.19 39.61
CA ARG A 11 24.81 56.60 40.90
C ARG A 11 25.27 57.50 42.02
N GLU A 12 24.62 57.39 43.17
CA GLU A 12 25.00 58.14 44.36
C GLU A 12 26.38 57.68 44.85
N GLY A 13 27.30 58.64 44.98
CA GLY A 13 28.62 58.42 45.55
C GLY A 13 28.56 58.23 47.06
N LYS A 14 29.70 57.86 47.65
CA LYS A 14 29.81 57.63 49.11
C LYS A 14 29.66 58.94 49.90
N ASN A 15 29.98 60.09 49.29
CA ASN A 15 29.77 61.40 49.88
C ASN A 15 28.46 62.02 49.34
N PRO A 16 27.60 62.59 50.20
CA PRO A 16 26.38 63.26 49.77
C PRO A 16 26.68 64.36 48.73
N GLY A 17 26.00 64.29 47.59
CA GLY A 17 26.17 65.25 46.49
C GLY A 17 27.23 64.91 45.45
N GLU A 18 28.01 63.82 45.64
CA GLU A 18 28.89 63.28 44.61
C GLU A 18 28.15 62.24 43.77
N ALA A 19 28.23 62.34 42.44
CA ALA A 19 27.75 61.30 41.53
C ALA A 19 28.94 60.47 41.03
N VAL A 20 28.78 59.15 41.00
CA VAL A 20 29.76 58.22 40.44
C VAL A 20 29.11 57.36 39.37
N ALA A 21 29.89 56.85 38.43
CA ALA A 21 29.44 55.88 37.45
C ALA A 21 30.42 54.69 37.38
N SER A 22 30.03 53.65 36.64
CA SER A 22 30.87 52.49 36.38
C SER A 22 31.16 52.37 34.89
N TYR A 23 32.44 52.24 34.52
CA TYR A 23 32.89 51.98 33.15
C TYR A 23 33.90 50.84 33.18
N GLY A 24 33.64 49.74 32.46
CA GLY A 24 34.58 48.60 32.43
C GLY A 24 34.90 47.97 33.80
N ARG A 25 33.96 48.02 34.76
CA ARG A 25 34.15 47.63 36.18
C ARG A 25 35.12 48.53 36.97
N CYS A 26 35.46 49.70 36.43
CA CYS A 26 36.20 50.77 37.10
C CYS A 26 35.23 51.87 37.58
N ILE A 27 35.60 52.59 38.64
CA ILE A 27 34.83 53.70 39.19
C ILE A 27 35.17 54.98 38.42
N VAL A 28 34.14 55.71 37.98
CA VAL A 28 34.25 57.02 37.34
C VAL A 28 33.67 58.09 38.27
N PHE A 29 34.48 59.05 38.68
CA PHE A 29 34.03 60.23 39.43
C PHE A 29 33.50 61.27 38.45
N LEU A 30 32.21 61.60 38.54
CA LEU A 30 31.55 62.49 37.59
C LEU A 30 31.73 63.97 38.00
N PRO A 31 31.54 64.93 37.07
CA PRO A 31 31.60 66.36 37.39
C PRO A 31 30.63 66.76 38.51
N SER A 32 31.00 67.76 39.31
CA SER A 32 30.13 68.32 40.34
C SER A 32 28.83 68.86 39.74
N GLY A 33 27.69 68.59 40.38
CA GLY A 33 26.37 68.99 39.89
C GLY A 33 25.72 67.98 38.95
N THR A 34 26.36 66.83 38.70
CA THR A 34 25.75 65.74 37.93
C THR A 34 24.56 65.13 38.69
N PRO A 35 23.34 65.12 38.12
CA PRO A 35 22.18 64.52 38.77
C PRO A 35 22.35 63.00 38.90
N VAL A 36 21.92 62.44 40.03
CA VAL A 36 21.96 60.99 40.32
C VAL A 36 20.82 60.27 39.57
N ASN A 37 21.05 59.01 39.16
CA ASN A 37 20.11 58.18 38.40
C ASN A 37 19.72 58.79 37.04
N LYS A 38 20.66 59.49 36.40
CA LYS A 38 20.52 60.02 35.05
C LYS A 38 21.60 59.44 34.17
N THR A 39 21.42 59.58 32.86
CA THR A 39 22.43 59.19 31.88
C THR A 39 23.21 60.44 31.49
N VAL A 40 24.54 60.37 31.49
CA VAL A 40 25.41 61.50 31.14
C VAL A 40 26.51 61.06 30.18
N ARG A 41 26.96 61.97 29.31
CA ARG A 41 28.11 61.79 28.44
C ARG A 41 29.33 62.42 29.10
N VAL A 42 30.37 61.67 29.33
CA VAL A 42 31.60 62.20 29.91
C VAL A 42 32.81 61.73 29.13
N GLU A 43 33.79 62.61 29.02
CA GLU A 43 35.12 62.29 28.54
C GLU A 43 35.95 61.72 29.70
N LEU A 44 36.49 60.52 29.55
CA LEU A 44 37.24 59.84 30.60
C LEU A 44 38.68 60.36 30.68
N GLU A 45 39.06 60.81 31.86
CA GLU A 45 40.44 61.14 32.24
C GLU A 45 40.94 60.16 33.31
N GLU A 46 42.04 59.48 33.03
CA GLU A 46 42.61 58.48 33.93
C GLU A 46 43.24 59.13 35.18
N ILE A 47 42.87 58.66 36.38
CA ILE A 47 43.49 59.12 37.63
C ILE A 47 44.70 58.24 37.92
N THR A 48 45.83 58.57 37.29
CA THR A 48 47.08 57.79 37.36
C THR A 48 47.61 57.55 38.78
N THR A 49 47.23 58.39 39.74
CA THR A 49 47.69 58.33 41.14
C THR A 49 46.79 57.50 42.05
N LYS A 50 45.62 57.03 41.61
CA LYS A 50 44.68 56.30 42.47
C LYS A 50 44.12 55.05 41.79
N LYS A 51 44.21 53.93 42.52
CA LYS A 51 43.54 52.67 42.19
C LYS A 51 42.44 52.38 43.20
N ASP A 52 41.40 51.66 42.79
CA ASP A 52 40.35 51.20 43.69
C ASP A 52 40.88 50.10 44.65
N GLY A 53 40.06 49.66 45.61
CA GLY A 53 40.45 48.61 46.56
C GLY A 53 40.75 47.24 45.92
N ARG A 54 40.56 47.09 44.60
CA ARG A 54 40.85 45.89 43.81
C ARG A 54 42.02 46.12 42.83
N GLY A 55 42.75 47.23 42.96
CA GLY A 55 43.90 47.55 42.12
C GLY A 55 43.55 48.04 40.71
N ARG A 56 42.29 48.36 40.44
CA ARG A 56 41.83 48.88 39.13
C ARG A 56 41.99 50.39 39.08
N THR A 57 42.32 50.89 37.90
CA THR A 57 42.40 52.31 37.61
C THR A 57 41.04 52.99 37.83
N MET A 58 41.03 54.16 38.46
CA MET A 58 39.83 55.01 38.56
C MET A 58 39.89 56.15 37.54
N TYR A 59 38.73 56.60 37.09
CA TYR A 59 38.62 57.69 36.10
C TYR A 59 37.93 58.91 36.69
N ARG A 60 38.25 60.09 36.17
CA ARG A 60 37.51 61.33 36.36
C ARG A 60 36.79 61.64 35.05
N GLY A 61 35.47 61.78 35.09
CA GLY A 61 34.69 62.24 33.96
C GLY A 61 34.78 63.76 33.84
N LYS A 62 35.10 64.27 32.65
CA LYS A 62 34.86 65.66 32.27
C LYS A 62 33.58 65.75 31.43
N PRO A 63 32.81 66.85 31.48
CA PRO A 63 31.68 67.06 30.58
C PRO A 63 32.10 66.83 29.12
N ALA A 64 31.41 65.94 28.41
CA ALA A 64 31.70 65.72 27.00
C ALA A 64 31.32 66.96 26.16
N PRO A 65 32.00 67.23 25.03
CA PRO A 65 31.55 68.25 24.10
C PRO A 65 30.14 67.94 23.55
N PRO A 66 29.34 68.97 23.22
CA PRO A 66 28.00 68.79 22.66
C PRO A 66 28.03 67.89 21.41
N LEU A 67 27.05 66.99 21.28
CA LEU A 67 26.84 66.20 20.08
C LEU A 67 25.89 66.96 19.16
N TYR A 68 26.35 67.27 17.96
CA TYR A 68 25.54 67.93 16.95
C TYR A 68 24.83 66.90 16.08
N THR A 69 23.50 66.99 15.98
CA THR A 69 22.69 66.18 15.06
C THR A 69 21.80 67.07 14.21
N GLU A 70 21.75 66.81 12.91
CA GLU A 70 20.86 67.50 11.98
C GLU A 70 19.53 66.75 11.91
N ARG A 71 18.41 67.47 12.06
CA ARG A 71 17.05 66.94 11.95
C ARG A 71 16.17 67.93 11.21
N TRP A 72 15.31 67.46 10.31
CA TRP A 72 14.27 68.31 9.76
C TRP A 72 13.29 68.70 10.86
N LYS A 73 12.80 69.93 10.81
CA LYS A 73 11.79 70.47 11.72
C LYS A 73 10.75 71.24 10.92
N ASP A 74 9.48 71.03 11.24
CA ASP A 74 8.41 71.89 10.77
C ASP A 74 8.47 73.21 11.53
N LEU A 75 8.62 74.32 10.79
CA LEU A 75 8.74 75.66 11.37
C LEU A 75 7.38 76.27 11.71
N GLY A 76 6.26 75.57 11.43
CA GLY A 76 4.90 75.99 11.77
C GLY A 76 4.31 77.08 10.87
N ASN A 77 5.10 77.59 9.91
CA ASN A 77 4.70 78.62 8.94
C ASN A 77 4.49 78.05 7.52
N GLY A 78 4.40 76.73 7.38
CA GLY A 78 4.33 76.03 6.08
C GLY A 78 5.69 75.73 5.45
N MET A 79 6.79 76.03 6.15
CA MET A 79 8.15 75.70 5.76
C MET A 79 8.71 74.57 6.64
N ILE A 80 9.64 73.82 6.07
CA ILE A 80 10.49 72.87 6.78
C ILE A 80 11.94 73.33 6.66
N GLY A 81 12.72 73.17 7.74
CA GLY A 81 14.13 73.51 7.77
C GLY A 81 14.95 72.40 8.41
N LEU A 82 16.21 72.25 8.00
CA LEU A 82 17.17 71.34 8.61
C LEU A 82 17.80 72.03 9.81
N VAL A 83 17.42 71.60 11.01
CA VAL A 83 17.85 72.21 12.27
C VAL A 83 19.04 71.45 12.83
N THR A 84 20.06 72.18 13.26
CA THR A 84 21.18 71.61 14.01
C THR A 84 20.85 71.63 15.50
N ILE A 85 20.68 70.44 16.08
CA ILE A 85 20.43 70.25 17.51
C ILE A 85 21.74 69.88 18.18
N ALA A 86 22.20 70.72 19.11
CA ALA A 86 23.31 70.43 20.00
C ALA A 86 22.77 69.72 21.25
N THR A 87 23.24 68.51 21.50
CA THR A 87 22.92 67.72 22.69
C THR A 87 24.08 67.82 23.66
N ASP A 88 23.88 68.50 24.79
CA ASP A 88 24.93 68.65 25.79
C ASP A 88 25.28 67.31 26.48
N TRP A 89 26.22 67.36 27.41
CA TRP A 89 26.69 66.19 28.15
C TRP A 89 25.66 65.62 29.14
N LEU A 90 24.58 66.34 29.43
CA LEU A 90 23.44 65.91 30.23
C LEU A 90 22.24 65.47 29.37
N PHE A 91 22.42 65.41 28.05
CA PHE A 91 21.36 65.16 27.07
C PHE A 91 20.28 66.25 26.98
N ASN A 92 20.57 67.48 27.41
CA ASN A 92 19.71 68.61 27.08
C ASN A 92 19.94 68.99 25.62
N GLU A 93 18.88 69.00 24.83
CA GLU A 93 18.90 69.44 23.45
C GLU A 93 18.70 70.96 23.39
N SER A 94 19.61 71.67 22.70
CA SER A 94 19.47 73.08 22.35
C SER A 94 19.62 73.26 20.84
N GLU A 95 18.76 74.07 20.24
CA GLU A 95 18.79 74.39 18.82
C GLU A 95 19.84 75.49 18.57
N GLU A 96 20.87 75.19 17.76
CA GLU A 96 21.95 76.15 17.46
C GLU A 96 21.77 76.88 16.12
N GLY A 97 20.89 76.39 15.25
CA GLY A 97 20.53 77.09 14.02
C GLY A 97 19.67 76.27 13.06
N VAL A 98 19.03 76.98 12.12
CA VAL A 98 18.24 76.42 11.01
C VAL A 98 19.03 76.64 9.71
N ARG A 99 19.15 75.59 8.89
CA ARG A 99 19.71 75.61 7.53
C ARG A 99 18.70 75.02 6.54
N ASP A 100 18.84 75.35 5.27
CA ASP A 100 18.07 74.78 4.16
C ASP A 100 16.54 74.84 4.33
N GLU A 101 16.01 76.04 4.55
CA GLU A 101 14.57 76.28 4.60
C GLU A 101 13.91 76.13 3.22
N ARG A 102 12.83 75.34 3.15
CA ARG A 102 12.01 75.22 1.94
C ARG A 102 10.53 75.01 2.27
N PRO A 103 9.61 75.37 1.36
CA PRO A 103 8.19 75.09 1.54
C PRO A 103 7.92 73.58 1.54
N ILE A 104 6.94 73.19 2.35
CA ILE A 104 6.40 71.82 2.38
C ILE A 104 5.84 71.48 0.98
N GLN A 105 6.28 70.36 0.40
CA GLN A 105 5.82 69.93 -0.91
C GLN A 105 4.51 69.13 -0.83
N GLU A 106 3.70 69.25 -1.89
CA GLU A 106 2.51 68.43 -2.13
C GLU A 106 2.69 67.64 -3.42
N ARG A 107 2.21 66.39 -3.43
CA ARG A 107 2.23 65.55 -4.63
C ARG A 107 1.02 64.63 -4.72
N ASN A 108 0.76 64.16 -5.92
CA ASN A 108 -0.15 63.04 -6.13
C ASN A 108 0.62 61.74 -5.84
N GLY A 109 0.12 60.93 -4.91
CA GLY A 109 0.64 59.58 -4.70
C GLY A 109 0.23 58.63 -5.83
N THR A 110 0.68 57.38 -5.76
CA THR A 110 0.39 56.38 -6.80
C THR A 110 -1.11 56.05 -6.80
N PRO A 111 -1.82 56.22 -7.95
CA PRO A 111 -3.24 55.93 -8.01
C PRO A 111 -3.49 54.43 -7.85
N PHE A 112 -4.57 54.07 -7.16
CA PHE A 112 -5.07 52.70 -7.06
C PHE A 112 -6.55 52.63 -7.42
N TYR A 113 -7.04 51.44 -7.77
CA TYR A 113 -8.43 51.23 -8.14
C TYR A 113 -9.19 50.61 -6.97
N ARG A 114 -10.31 51.23 -6.58
CA ARG A 114 -11.29 50.66 -5.66
C ARG A 114 -12.45 50.11 -6.49
N ARG A 115 -12.78 48.84 -6.30
CA ARG A 115 -13.92 48.19 -6.97
C ARG A 115 -15.04 48.00 -5.96
N THR A 116 -16.25 48.36 -6.36
CA THR A 116 -17.47 48.08 -5.60
C THR A 116 -18.45 47.37 -6.53
N TYR A 117 -19.16 46.38 -5.98
CA TYR A 117 -20.06 45.53 -6.76
C TYR A 117 -21.50 45.78 -6.32
N THR A 118 -22.39 45.99 -7.29
CA THR A 118 -23.83 46.10 -7.07
C THR A 118 -24.54 45.01 -7.85
N LEU A 119 -25.31 44.18 -7.15
CA LEU A 119 -26.05 43.07 -7.74
C LEU A 119 -27.49 43.50 -8.03
N VAL A 120 -27.91 43.37 -9.28
CA VAL A 120 -29.29 43.65 -9.71
C VAL A 120 -29.95 42.34 -10.10
N TRP A 121 -30.94 41.92 -9.32
CA TRP A 121 -31.69 40.69 -9.56
C TRP A 121 -32.70 40.86 -10.70
N GLY A 122 -32.66 39.93 -11.66
CA GLY A 122 -33.68 39.76 -12.68
C GLY A 122 -34.81 38.84 -12.23
N ALA A 123 -35.70 38.50 -13.16
CA ALA A 123 -36.77 37.53 -12.95
C ALA A 123 -36.24 36.09 -12.78
N ASP A 124 -35.02 35.83 -13.24
CA ASP A 124 -34.29 34.57 -13.16
C ASP A 124 -32.77 34.82 -13.13
N LEU A 125 -31.98 33.74 -13.10
CA LEU A 125 -30.51 33.85 -13.09
C LEU A 125 -29.98 34.52 -14.37
N SER A 126 -30.60 34.25 -15.51
CA SER A 126 -30.16 34.72 -16.84
C SER A 126 -30.36 36.22 -17.06
N SER A 127 -31.34 36.81 -16.35
CA SER A 127 -31.68 38.23 -16.38
C SER A 127 -31.06 39.03 -15.23
N SER A 128 -30.33 38.36 -14.33
CA SER A 128 -29.61 39.00 -13.22
C SER A 128 -28.23 39.49 -13.68
N ILE A 129 -27.82 40.70 -13.23
CA ILE A 129 -26.56 41.34 -13.61
C ILE A 129 -25.75 41.79 -12.39
N LEU A 130 -24.43 41.76 -12.53
CA LEU A 130 -23.47 42.34 -11.58
C LEU A 130 -22.86 43.61 -12.18
N GLU A 131 -23.16 44.75 -11.58
CA GLU A 131 -22.52 46.02 -11.89
C GLU A 131 -21.20 46.15 -11.12
N GLU A 132 -20.10 46.26 -11.84
CA GLU A 132 -18.79 46.57 -11.28
C GLU A 132 -18.52 48.06 -11.45
N HIS A 133 -18.53 48.76 -10.32
CA HIS A 133 -18.21 50.18 -10.21
C HIS A 133 -16.74 50.31 -9.87
N GLN A 134 -15.94 50.85 -10.80
CA GLN A 134 -14.51 51.11 -10.58
C GLN A 134 -14.29 52.59 -10.28
N ILE A 135 -13.61 52.87 -9.17
CA ILE A 135 -13.23 54.22 -8.77
C ILE A 135 -11.71 54.30 -8.76
N ARG A 136 -11.14 55.22 -9.54
CA ARG A 136 -9.71 55.52 -9.48
C ARG A 136 -9.46 56.49 -8.34
N VAL A 137 -8.78 56.01 -7.31
CA VAL A 137 -8.45 56.80 -6.11
C VAL A 137 -7.01 57.25 -6.20
N THR A 138 -6.79 58.57 -6.28
CA THR A 138 -5.45 59.16 -6.24
C THR A 138 -5.24 59.78 -4.85
N PRO A 139 -4.37 59.21 -4.00
CA PRO A 139 -4.08 59.81 -2.71
C PRO A 139 -3.35 61.14 -2.92
N LEU A 140 -3.80 62.17 -2.20
CA LEU A 140 -3.10 63.45 -2.11
C LEU A 140 -2.14 63.36 -0.91
N GLU A 141 -0.85 63.54 -1.17
CA GLU A 141 0.21 63.41 -0.17
C GLU A 141 0.86 64.77 0.07
N ARG A 142 1.10 65.10 1.34
CA ARG A 142 1.85 66.28 1.77
C ARG A 142 3.07 65.83 2.55
N GLU A 143 4.20 66.46 2.30
CA GLU A 143 5.42 66.19 3.03
C GLU A 143 5.26 66.63 4.50
N LYS A 144 5.74 65.79 5.42
CA LYS A 144 5.66 65.98 6.86
C LYS A 144 6.96 65.55 7.50
N VAL A 145 7.38 66.31 8.50
CA VAL A 145 8.50 65.92 9.35
C VAL A 145 8.00 64.89 10.36
N SER A 146 8.60 63.70 10.32
CA SER A 146 8.33 62.62 11.27
C SER A 146 8.80 63.02 12.68
N PHE A 147 8.32 62.31 13.71
CA PHE A 147 8.77 62.52 15.08
C PHE A 147 10.29 62.29 15.28
N ARG A 148 10.97 61.64 14.32
CA ARG A 148 12.43 61.42 14.31
C ARG A 148 13.20 62.53 13.61
N GLY A 149 12.52 63.52 13.03
CA GLY A 149 13.13 64.59 12.25
C GLY A 149 13.49 64.18 10.82
N GLU A 150 12.82 63.16 10.28
CA GLU A 150 12.97 62.70 8.89
C GLU A 150 11.79 63.17 8.04
N LEU A 151 11.99 63.33 6.73
CA LEU A 151 10.91 63.69 5.82
C LEU A 151 10.11 62.46 5.40
N ALA A 152 8.80 62.52 5.59
CA ALA A 152 7.85 61.49 5.20
C ALA A 152 6.68 62.11 4.42
N TRP A 153 5.96 61.30 3.67
CA TRP A 153 4.73 61.73 2.98
C TRP A 153 3.52 61.29 3.80
N GLU A 154 2.68 62.25 4.18
CA GLU A 154 1.42 62.02 4.87
C GLU A 154 0.25 62.20 3.91
N LYS A 155 -0.68 61.24 3.90
CA LYS A 155 -1.90 61.33 3.11
C LYS A 155 -2.84 62.37 3.70
N THR A 156 -3.10 63.44 2.97
CA THR A 156 -3.97 64.55 3.38
C THR A 156 -5.37 64.44 2.79
N GLY A 157 -5.55 63.66 1.73
CA GLY A 157 -6.85 63.44 1.11
C GLY A 157 -6.83 62.37 0.03
N GLU A 158 -7.96 62.21 -0.64
CA GLU A 158 -8.12 61.37 -1.83
C GLU A 158 -8.86 62.16 -2.89
N ARG A 159 -8.43 62.06 -4.15
CA ARG A 159 -9.23 62.46 -5.31
C ARG A 159 -9.80 61.21 -5.95
N GLU A 160 -11.12 61.09 -5.95
CA GLU A 160 -11.83 59.99 -6.58
C GLU A 160 -12.28 60.40 -7.99
N GLU A 161 -12.00 59.55 -8.98
CA GLU A 161 -12.46 59.69 -10.36
C GLU A 161 -13.24 58.43 -10.72
N ALA A 162 -14.54 58.58 -10.96
CA ALA A 162 -15.41 57.46 -11.34
C ALA A 162 -15.11 57.00 -12.77
N LEU A 163 -14.92 55.69 -12.96
CA LEU A 163 -14.77 55.08 -14.27
C LEU A 163 -16.12 54.53 -14.76
N PRO A 164 -16.26 54.25 -16.07
CA PRO A 164 -17.47 53.62 -16.60
C PRO A 164 -17.82 52.32 -15.87
N VAL A 165 -19.10 52.12 -15.58
CA VAL A 165 -19.63 50.90 -14.93
C VAL A 165 -19.53 49.73 -15.91
N ILE A 166 -18.95 48.62 -15.45
CA ILE A 166 -18.88 47.37 -16.23
C ILE A 166 -20.05 46.48 -15.82
N ILE A 167 -20.86 46.05 -16.79
CA ILE A 167 -22.03 45.18 -16.54
C ILE A 167 -21.66 43.75 -16.91
N ASN A 168 -21.79 42.82 -15.96
CA ASN A 168 -21.55 41.40 -16.17
C ASN A 168 -22.85 40.59 -15.99
N GLN A 169 -23.18 39.70 -16.93
CA GLN A 169 -24.31 38.77 -16.75
C GLN A 169 -23.97 37.64 -15.77
N LEU A 170 -24.92 37.28 -14.92
CA LEU A 170 -24.76 36.14 -14.02
C LEU A 170 -25.00 34.83 -14.74
N THR A 171 -24.09 33.88 -14.52
CA THR A 171 -24.16 32.56 -15.16
C THR A 171 -24.26 31.42 -14.16
N LYS A 172 -23.86 31.66 -12.90
CA LYS A 172 -23.97 30.69 -11.81
C LYS A 172 -24.01 31.40 -10.46
N LEU A 173 -24.83 30.89 -9.55
CA LEU A 173 -24.92 31.34 -8.17
C LEU A 173 -24.45 30.20 -7.27
N VAL A 174 -23.56 30.49 -6.33
CA VAL A 174 -23.05 29.50 -5.37
C VAL A 174 -23.34 30.01 -3.98
N VAL A 175 -24.21 29.32 -3.26
CA VAL A 175 -24.49 29.61 -1.86
C VAL A 175 -23.33 29.07 -1.03
N GLN A 176 -22.52 29.96 -0.43
CA GLN A 176 -21.45 29.52 0.47
C GLN A 176 -22.03 29.13 1.81
N ASP A 177 -21.83 27.87 2.16
CA ASP A 177 -22.45 27.21 3.31
C ASP A 177 -21.41 26.96 4.41
N ARG A 178 -20.84 28.02 5.01
CA ARG A 178 -19.97 27.88 6.20
C ARG A 178 -20.10 29.06 7.18
N GLY A 179 -20.24 28.67 8.44
CA GLY A 179 -20.36 29.54 9.62
C GLY A 179 -19.21 30.52 9.83
N ASP A 180 -19.49 31.43 10.74
CA ASP A 180 -18.74 32.63 11.14
C ASP A 180 -18.84 33.83 10.19
N TRP A 181 -19.90 34.58 10.47
CA TRP A 181 -20.40 35.73 9.77
C TRP A 181 -19.59 36.97 10.15
N TYR A 182 -18.56 37.30 9.37
CA TYR A 182 -18.00 38.66 9.35
C TYR A 182 -18.25 39.33 8.00
N PHE A 183 -18.43 40.65 8.07
CA PHE A 183 -19.23 41.52 7.19
C PHE A 183 -18.71 41.85 5.77
N HIS A 184 -19.66 42.01 4.82
CA HIS A 184 -19.69 42.99 3.71
C HIS A 184 -18.96 42.81 2.34
N ARG A 185 -18.50 41.64 1.90
CA ARG A 185 -17.97 41.52 0.51
C ARG A 185 -18.73 40.52 -0.36
N LEU A 186 -19.29 41.00 -1.48
CA LEU A 186 -19.59 40.19 -2.65
C LEU A 186 -18.24 39.91 -3.32
N ASP A 187 -17.77 38.66 -3.27
CA ASP A 187 -16.53 38.25 -3.94
C ASP A 187 -16.89 37.49 -5.23
N PRO A 188 -17.00 38.16 -6.38
CA PRO A 188 -17.21 37.47 -7.65
C PRO A 188 -15.96 36.66 -8.03
N VAL A 189 -16.13 35.36 -8.24
CA VAL A 189 -15.09 34.51 -8.82
C VAL A 189 -15.29 34.47 -10.33
N TYR A 190 -14.30 34.97 -11.07
CA TYR A 190 -14.28 34.90 -12.53
C TYR A 190 -13.58 33.59 -12.94
N ASP A 191 -14.36 32.62 -13.39
CA ASP A 191 -13.85 31.40 -14.04
C ASP A 191 -13.22 31.76 -15.41
N PRO A 192 -12.20 31.04 -15.94
CA PRO A 192 -11.57 31.36 -17.24
C PRO A 192 -12.55 31.39 -18.43
N ALA A 193 -13.76 30.86 -18.24
CA ALA A 193 -14.88 30.93 -19.19
C ALA A 193 -15.76 32.20 -19.03
N TRP A 194 -15.32 33.23 -18.31
CA TRP A 194 -16.07 34.46 -18.01
C TRP A 194 -17.39 34.24 -17.25
N LYS A 195 -17.48 33.15 -16.48
CA LYS A 195 -18.63 32.90 -15.61
C LYS A 195 -18.42 33.62 -14.28
N VAL A 196 -19.27 34.60 -13.99
CA VAL A 196 -19.32 35.26 -12.69
C VAL A 196 -20.04 34.35 -11.71
N VAL A 197 -19.32 33.85 -10.71
CA VAL A 197 -19.88 33.11 -9.58
C VAL A 197 -19.98 34.04 -8.38
N LEU A 198 -21.19 34.21 -7.83
CA LEU A 198 -21.46 35.05 -6.66
C LEU A 198 -21.87 34.23 -5.45
N SER A 199 -21.31 34.61 -4.30
CA SER A 199 -21.78 34.24 -2.96
C SER A 199 -22.72 35.32 -2.43
N VAL A 200 -23.98 34.98 -2.19
CA VAL A 200 -25.05 35.92 -1.77
C VAL A 200 -25.69 35.48 -0.46
N ARG A 201 -26.06 36.46 0.38
CA ARG A 201 -26.71 36.24 1.69
C ARG A 201 -28.22 36.14 1.63
N TYR A 202 -28.84 36.80 0.66
CA TYR A 202 -30.29 36.83 0.47
C TYR A 202 -30.58 36.34 -0.93
N LEU A 203 -31.38 35.28 -1.01
CA LEU A 203 -31.79 34.68 -2.27
C LEU A 203 -33.06 35.38 -2.76
N PRO A 204 -33.17 35.71 -4.06
CA PRO A 204 -34.43 36.18 -4.60
C PRO A 204 -35.49 35.07 -4.51
N ALA A 205 -36.75 35.45 -4.36
CA ALA A 205 -37.85 34.51 -4.12
C ALA A 205 -37.93 33.38 -5.15
N TRP A 206 -37.67 33.67 -6.44
CA TRP A 206 -37.68 32.66 -7.50
C TRP A 206 -36.61 31.58 -7.30
N TYR A 207 -35.41 31.95 -6.84
CA TYR A 207 -34.33 31.00 -6.59
C TYR A 207 -34.54 30.23 -5.29
N GLN A 208 -35.20 30.85 -4.31
CA GLN A 208 -35.62 30.18 -3.09
C GLN A 208 -36.65 29.07 -3.40
N THR A 209 -37.63 29.34 -4.26
CA THR A 209 -38.59 28.34 -4.75
C THR A 209 -37.91 27.23 -5.55
N GLU A 210 -36.93 27.57 -6.39
CA GLU A 210 -36.14 26.59 -7.15
C GLU A 210 -35.34 25.65 -6.23
N LEU A 211 -34.71 26.19 -5.18
CA LEU A 211 -34.05 25.39 -4.15
C LEU A 211 -35.02 24.53 -3.34
N GLU A 212 -36.18 25.06 -2.96
CA GLU A 212 -37.19 24.29 -2.23
C GLU A 212 -37.80 23.15 -3.07
N SER A 213 -37.88 23.33 -4.40
CA SER A 213 -38.26 22.28 -5.35
C SER A 213 -37.17 21.22 -5.52
N ALA A 214 -35.90 21.64 -5.63
CA ALA A 214 -34.76 20.73 -5.76
C ALA A 214 -34.45 19.96 -4.48
N TYR A 215 -34.77 20.53 -3.32
CA TYR A 215 -34.53 19.96 -1.99
C TYR A 215 -35.81 19.96 -1.17
N PRO A 216 -36.73 19.00 -1.43
CA PRO A 216 -37.97 18.91 -0.68
C PRO A 216 -37.68 18.72 0.82
N PRO A 217 -38.59 19.19 1.70
CA PRO A 217 -38.45 18.99 3.14
C PRO A 217 -38.30 17.50 3.46
N CYS A 218 -37.51 17.20 4.48
CA CYS A 218 -37.36 15.83 4.97
C CYS A 218 -38.73 15.27 5.37
N PRO A 219 -38.99 13.94 5.27
CA PRO A 219 -40.25 13.34 5.72
C PRO A 219 -40.67 13.69 7.17
N CYS A 220 -39.74 14.13 8.02
CA CYS A 220 -40.03 14.62 9.37
C CYS A 220 -40.56 16.07 9.43
N GLY A 221 -40.78 16.73 8.29
CA GLY A 221 -41.21 18.12 8.18
C GLY A 221 -40.09 19.17 8.35
N ARG A 222 -38.87 18.76 8.72
CA ARG A 222 -37.72 19.68 8.87
C ARG A 222 -37.12 19.99 7.49
N LYS A 223 -36.74 21.26 7.26
CA LYS A 223 -35.98 21.65 6.05
C LYS A 223 -34.64 20.90 6.03
N ARG A 224 -34.30 20.28 4.90
CA ARG A 224 -32.98 19.68 4.69
C ARG A 224 -31.95 20.83 4.70
N ARG A 225 -30.85 20.67 5.45
CA ARG A 225 -29.75 21.66 5.44
C ARG A 225 -28.75 21.35 4.33
N ASP A 226 -28.96 20.28 3.59
CA ASP A 226 -27.89 19.56 2.94
C ASP A 226 -27.74 20.03 1.47
N LEU A 227 -26.76 20.90 1.24
CA LEU A 227 -25.95 20.92 0.00
C LEU A 227 -25.01 19.69 -0.09
N GLN A 228 -25.23 18.65 0.72
CA GLN A 228 -24.39 17.44 0.77
C GLN A 228 -24.75 16.48 -0.38
N VAL A 229 -24.20 16.75 -1.56
CA VAL A 229 -24.35 15.94 -2.78
C VAL A 229 -23.60 14.59 -2.70
N TRP A 230 -22.74 14.37 -1.71
CA TRP A 230 -21.70 13.33 -1.79
C TRP A 230 -22.05 11.97 -1.16
N ASP A 231 -22.99 11.88 -0.20
CA ASP A 231 -23.24 10.63 0.54
C ASP A 231 -24.61 9.97 0.28
N SER A 232 -25.42 10.53 -0.61
CA SER A 232 -26.72 9.98 -1.04
C SER A 232 -27.75 9.76 0.10
N TYR A 233 -27.56 10.36 1.28
CA TYR A 233 -28.49 10.19 2.39
C TYR A 233 -29.81 10.95 2.11
N PRO A 234 -30.99 10.32 2.25
CA PRO A 234 -32.25 10.92 1.80
C PRO A 234 -32.97 11.82 2.83
N LYS A 235 -32.48 11.92 4.07
CA LYS A 235 -33.14 12.64 5.19
C LYS A 235 -32.30 13.81 5.69
N CYS A 236 -32.85 14.66 6.57
CA CYS A 236 -32.12 15.78 7.18
C CYS A 236 -31.07 15.31 8.21
N GLU A 237 -30.10 16.16 8.50
CA GLU A 237 -29.01 15.91 9.46
C GLU A 237 -29.49 15.55 10.86
N THR A 238 -30.57 16.17 11.35
CA THR A 238 -31.14 15.78 12.66
C THR A 238 -31.69 14.35 12.64
N CYS A 239 -32.43 13.97 11.60
CA CYS A 239 -32.86 12.58 11.45
C CYS A 239 -31.67 11.63 11.22
N ARG A 240 -30.56 12.13 10.67
CA ARG A 240 -29.31 11.35 10.57
C ARG A 240 -28.74 11.03 11.95
N HIS A 241 -28.72 12.01 12.85
CA HIS A 241 -28.24 11.81 14.22
C HIS A 241 -29.20 11.01 15.09
N GLU A 242 -30.50 11.07 14.81
CA GLU A 242 -31.53 10.28 15.50
C GLU A 242 -31.57 8.80 15.01
N GLU A 243 -30.94 8.49 13.88
CA GLU A 243 -30.92 7.13 13.35
C GLU A 243 -29.86 6.25 14.02
N THR A 244 -30.25 5.01 14.28
CA THR A 244 -29.32 3.97 14.75
C THR A 244 -28.74 3.19 13.59
N CYS A 245 -27.51 2.72 13.72
CA CYS A 245 -26.90 1.81 12.77
C CYS A 245 -27.78 0.56 12.55
N GLY A 246 -28.27 0.33 11.34
CA GLY A 246 -29.13 -0.80 10.98
C GLY A 246 -28.50 -2.19 11.19
N ARG A 247 -27.17 -2.24 11.41
CA ARG A 247 -26.43 -3.48 11.73
C ARG A 247 -26.17 -3.68 13.23
N CYS A 248 -25.51 -2.74 13.92
CA CYS A 248 -25.16 -2.88 15.34
C CYS A 248 -26.12 -2.23 16.33
N GLY A 249 -27.15 -1.52 15.85
CA GLY A 249 -28.12 -0.81 16.69
C GLY A 249 -27.57 0.38 17.48
N LYS A 250 -26.26 0.67 17.40
CA LYS A 250 -25.65 1.80 18.09
C LYS A 250 -26.14 3.12 17.49
N ASP A 251 -26.35 4.09 18.37
CA ASP A 251 -26.72 5.45 18.02
C ASP A 251 -25.63 6.14 17.19
N CYS A 252 -26.05 6.83 16.13
CA CYS A 252 -25.18 7.59 15.23
C CYS A 252 -24.95 9.05 15.69
N SER A 253 -25.56 9.46 16.81
CA SER A 253 -25.46 10.82 17.35
C SER A 253 -24.03 11.31 17.64
N GLY A 254 -23.10 10.41 17.99
CA GLY A 254 -21.69 10.74 18.26
C GLY A 254 -20.74 10.79 17.05
N TRP A 255 -21.24 10.59 15.83
CA TRP A 255 -20.41 10.31 14.65
C TRP A 255 -20.05 11.57 13.84
N GLY A 256 -20.55 12.74 14.26
CA GLY A 256 -20.38 14.01 13.56
C GLY A 256 -19.05 14.73 13.76
N ASP A 257 -18.23 14.33 14.75
CA ASP A 257 -17.09 15.18 15.20
C ASP A 257 -15.69 14.55 15.07
N THR A 258 -15.56 13.38 14.44
CA THR A 258 -14.24 12.71 14.41
C THR A 258 -13.49 12.99 13.12
N ARG A 259 -12.34 13.66 13.24
CA ARG A 259 -11.23 13.79 12.27
C ARG A 259 -10.73 12.45 11.68
N GLU A 260 -11.38 11.33 11.98
CA GLU A 260 -11.03 9.95 11.59
C GLU A 260 -11.84 9.42 10.38
N GLY A 261 -12.69 10.24 9.76
CA GLY A 261 -13.35 9.86 8.49
C GLY A 261 -14.39 8.74 8.59
N LYS A 262 -14.90 8.43 9.79
CA LYS A 262 -15.93 7.41 10.03
C LYS A 262 -17.34 8.00 9.85
N TYR A 263 -17.65 8.50 8.66
CA TYR A 263 -19.03 8.89 8.34
C TYR A 263 -19.92 7.64 8.26
N PRO A 264 -21.17 7.70 8.75
CA PRO A 264 -22.15 6.65 8.49
C PRO A 264 -22.55 6.64 7.01
N TRP A 265 -22.84 5.45 6.47
CA TRP A 265 -23.13 5.23 5.05
C TRP A 265 -24.56 4.75 4.87
N TRP A 266 -25.25 5.25 3.85
CA TRP A 266 -26.58 4.79 3.49
C TRP A 266 -26.49 3.62 2.51
N ILE A 267 -26.81 2.40 2.95
CA ILE A 267 -26.73 1.19 2.13
C ILE A 267 -28.07 0.46 2.21
N GLN A 268 -28.67 0.17 1.04
CA GLN A 268 -29.93 -0.58 0.93
C GLN A 268 -31.07 -0.05 1.82
N GLY A 269 -31.17 1.28 1.97
CA GLY A 269 -32.24 1.91 2.75
C GLY A 269 -32.01 1.92 4.27
N ARG A 270 -30.80 1.61 4.75
CA ARG A 270 -30.43 1.64 6.16
C ARG A 270 -29.13 2.40 6.36
N MET A 271 -28.98 3.02 7.53
CA MET A 271 -27.73 3.64 7.93
C MET A 271 -26.77 2.61 8.52
N ILE A 272 -25.55 2.54 7.99
CA ILE A 272 -24.50 1.63 8.43
C ILE A 272 -23.32 2.45 8.95
N CYS A 273 -22.92 2.18 10.18
CA CYS A 273 -21.83 2.89 10.82
C CYS A 273 -20.47 2.47 10.23
N GLY A 274 -19.45 3.33 10.27
CA GLY A 274 -18.13 3.06 9.68
C GLY A 274 -17.45 1.75 10.11
N ASN A 275 -17.67 1.28 11.34
CA ASN A 275 -17.18 -0.02 11.80
C ASN A 275 -17.96 -1.19 11.17
N CYS A 276 -19.28 -1.03 11.03
CA CYS A 276 -20.16 -2.01 10.40
C CYS A 276 -20.04 -2.03 8.87
N LEU A 277 -19.59 -0.93 8.27
CA LEU A 277 -19.42 -0.80 6.82
C LEU A 277 -18.45 -1.83 6.26
N ARG A 278 -17.36 -2.11 6.99
CA ARG A 278 -16.36 -3.11 6.59
C ARG A 278 -17.00 -4.50 6.46
N TYR A 279 -17.84 -4.86 7.42
CA TYR A 279 -18.59 -6.11 7.39
C TYR A 279 -19.66 -6.13 6.29
N GLU A 280 -20.37 -5.03 6.08
CA GLU A 280 -21.39 -4.92 5.02
C GLU A 280 -20.78 -5.11 3.62
N LYS A 281 -19.66 -4.43 3.35
CA LYS A 281 -18.92 -4.59 2.09
C LYS A 281 -18.36 -6.00 1.94
N ALA A 282 -17.80 -6.56 3.00
CA ALA A 282 -17.31 -7.93 3.01
C ALA A 282 -18.41 -8.94 2.70
N GLU A 283 -19.61 -8.79 3.26
CA GLU A 283 -20.75 -9.67 2.97
C GLU A 283 -21.19 -9.61 1.51
N GLN A 284 -21.23 -8.41 0.93
CA GLN A 284 -21.56 -8.24 -0.48
C GLN A 284 -20.54 -8.99 -1.36
N ILE A 285 -19.25 -8.82 -1.10
CA ILE A 285 -18.19 -9.53 -1.83
C ILE A 285 -18.29 -11.05 -1.61
N ILE A 286 -18.58 -11.51 -0.39
CA ILE A 286 -18.75 -12.93 -0.07
C ILE A 286 -19.99 -13.50 -0.78
N ALA A 287 -21.09 -12.76 -0.85
CA ALA A 287 -22.30 -13.18 -1.56
C ALA A 287 -22.04 -13.32 -3.07
N GLU A 288 -21.25 -12.43 -3.65
CA GLU A 288 -20.92 -12.44 -5.08
C GLU A 288 -19.87 -13.50 -5.45
N LYS A 289 -18.79 -13.60 -4.67
CA LYS A 289 -17.56 -14.35 -5.04
C LYS A 289 -17.37 -15.66 -4.27
N PHE A 290 -18.01 -15.83 -3.12
CA PHE A 290 -17.89 -17.02 -2.27
C PHE A 290 -19.27 -17.65 -2.07
N GLN A 291 -19.77 -18.18 -3.19
CA GLN A 291 -21.11 -18.74 -3.34
C GLN A 291 -21.34 -19.96 -2.44
N MET A 292 -22.60 -20.38 -2.33
CA MET A 292 -23.02 -21.44 -1.41
C MET A 292 -22.30 -22.77 -1.65
N GLU A 293 -22.07 -23.11 -2.92
CA GLU A 293 -21.35 -24.31 -3.34
C GLU A 293 -19.95 -24.36 -2.72
N LYS A 294 -19.23 -23.24 -2.74
CA LYS A 294 -17.89 -23.17 -2.16
C LYS A 294 -17.90 -23.29 -0.64
N ARG A 295 -18.93 -22.74 0.02
CA ARG A 295 -19.14 -22.88 1.47
C ARG A 295 -19.40 -24.34 1.84
N LEU A 296 -20.19 -25.06 1.04
CA LEU A 296 -20.44 -26.49 1.20
C LEU A 296 -19.17 -27.32 1.01
N GLU A 297 -18.35 -27.02 -0.01
CA GLU A 297 -17.06 -27.68 -0.20
C GLU A 297 -16.13 -27.54 1.01
N VAL A 298 -16.04 -26.33 1.58
CA VAL A 298 -15.25 -26.09 2.80
C VAL A 298 -15.81 -26.87 3.99
N ALA A 299 -17.13 -26.88 4.15
CA ALA A 299 -17.78 -27.61 5.23
C ALA A 299 -17.57 -29.13 5.11
N ASP A 300 -17.67 -29.69 3.91
CA ASP A 300 -17.46 -31.12 3.68
C ASP A 300 -15.99 -31.51 3.83
N MET A 301 -15.06 -30.63 3.46
CA MET A 301 -13.64 -30.81 3.79
C MET A 301 -13.42 -30.78 5.31
N ALA A 302 -14.05 -29.86 6.05
CA ALA A 302 -13.95 -29.82 7.50
C ALA A 302 -14.46 -31.13 8.14
N LYS A 303 -15.61 -31.66 7.67
CA LYS A 303 -16.14 -32.97 8.12
C LYS A 303 -15.19 -34.12 7.80
N LEU A 304 -14.57 -34.11 6.61
CA LEU A 304 -13.60 -35.13 6.22
C LEU A 304 -12.38 -35.12 7.16
N LEU A 305 -11.87 -33.94 7.51
CA LEU A 305 -10.73 -33.85 8.44
C LEU A 305 -11.13 -34.23 9.86
N LEU A 306 -12.36 -33.93 10.29
CA LEU A 306 -12.90 -34.32 11.61
C LEU A 306 -13.23 -35.81 11.74
N SER A 307 -13.22 -36.59 10.66
CA SER A 307 -13.47 -38.03 10.74
C SER A 307 -12.30 -38.82 11.32
N VAL A 308 -11.16 -38.15 11.54
CA VAL A 308 -9.93 -38.71 12.10
C VAL A 308 -9.37 -37.82 13.19
N ASP A 309 -8.55 -38.39 14.07
CA ASP A 309 -7.86 -37.63 15.09
C ASP A 309 -6.77 -36.75 14.46
N ALA A 310 -6.77 -35.47 14.82
CA ALA A 310 -5.73 -34.54 14.39
C ALA A 310 -4.42 -34.83 15.13
N LEU A 311 -3.35 -35.00 14.37
CA LEU A 311 -2.02 -35.14 14.93
C LEU A 311 -1.36 -33.77 15.06
N PRO A 312 -0.75 -33.45 16.23
CA PRO A 312 0.01 -32.22 16.40
C PRO A 312 1.24 -32.23 15.47
N ARG A 313 1.77 -31.04 15.22
CA ARG A 313 2.87 -30.80 14.28
C ARG A 313 4.00 -31.81 14.38
N GLU A 314 4.57 -31.99 15.57
CA GLU A 314 5.75 -32.84 15.77
C GLU A 314 5.46 -34.30 15.42
N ALA A 315 4.30 -34.82 15.83
CA ALA A 315 3.90 -36.19 15.56
C ALA A 315 3.60 -36.42 14.07
N GLY A 316 2.88 -35.50 13.43
CA GLY A 316 2.55 -35.58 12.01
C GLY A 316 3.77 -35.52 11.11
N GLU A 317 4.71 -34.60 11.39
CA GLU A 317 5.97 -34.47 10.65
C GLU A 317 6.84 -35.73 10.77
N VAL A 318 6.94 -36.32 11.97
CA VAL A 318 7.69 -37.58 12.17
C VAL A 318 7.08 -38.75 11.39
N ILE A 319 5.75 -38.90 11.42
CA ILE A 319 5.07 -39.97 10.67
C ILE A 319 5.27 -39.78 9.17
N LEU A 320 5.11 -38.55 8.66
CA LEU A 320 5.35 -38.24 7.25
C LEU A 320 6.78 -38.57 6.82
N ALA A 321 7.78 -38.20 7.62
CA ALA A 321 9.18 -38.53 7.33
C ALA A 321 9.43 -40.04 7.32
N SER A 322 8.91 -40.77 8.32
CA SER A 322 9.13 -42.22 8.46
C SER A 322 8.46 -43.09 7.39
N THR A 323 7.56 -42.52 6.58
CA THR A 323 6.79 -43.26 5.57
C THR A 323 7.33 -43.07 4.15
N LEU A 324 8.46 -42.35 4.01
CA LEU A 324 9.16 -42.08 2.76
C LEU A 324 10.31 -43.05 2.48
N ASP A 325 10.45 -44.12 3.25
CA ASP A 325 11.54 -45.11 3.11
C ASP A 325 11.59 -45.80 1.74
N HIS A 326 10.49 -45.77 0.99
CA HIS A 326 10.40 -46.30 -0.37
C HIS A 326 11.07 -45.41 -1.44
N LEU A 327 11.46 -44.18 -1.08
CA LEU A 327 12.20 -43.29 -1.96
C LEU A 327 13.70 -43.55 -1.84
N GLU A 328 14.34 -43.88 -2.96
CA GLU A 328 15.78 -44.23 -2.99
C GLU A 328 16.68 -42.99 -2.87
N SER A 329 16.21 -41.85 -3.38
CA SER A 329 16.92 -40.58 -3.39
C SER A 329 16.73 -39.87 -2.05
N GLU A 330 17.84 -39.66 -1.33
CA GLU A 330 17.85 -38.87 -0.09
C GLU A 330 17.40 -37.43 -0.33
N TRP A 331 17.79 -36.84 -1.48
CA TRP A 331 17.40 -35.49 -1.86
C TRP A 331 15.88 -35.35 -2.04
N ASP A 332 15.23 -36.32 -2.70
CA ASP A 332 13.77 -36.28 -2.90
C ASP A 332 13.02 -36.42 -1.57
N ARG A 333 13.52 -37.27 -0.66
CA ARG A 333 12.97 -37.41 0.71
C ARG A 333 13.05 -36.09 1.46
N ASP A 334 14.24 -35.48 1.51
CA ASP A 334 14.46 -34.22 2.23
C ASP A 334 13.63 -33.08 1.65
N HIS A 335 13.52 -33.03 0.32
CA HIS A 335 12.71 -32.05 -0.38
C HIS A 335 11.22 -32.18 0.01
N LEU A 336 10.65 -33.39 -0.02
CA LEU A 336 9.26 -33.61 0.38
C LEU A 336 9.02 -33.32 1.86
N VAL A 337 9.92 -33.76 2.73
CA VAL A 337 9.84 -33.46 4.17
C VAL A 337 9.84 -31.95 4.40
N LYS A 338 10.71 -31.20 3.70
CA LYS A 338 10.73 -29.73 3.79
C LYS A 338 9.43 -29.10 3.29
N GLU A 339 8.83 -29.63 2.23
CA GLU A 339 7.58 -29.12 1.69
C GLU A 339 6.37 -29.43 2.57
N TRP A 340 6.40 -30.54 3.31
CA TRP A 340 5.28 -30.97 4.15
C TRP A 340 5.38 -30.51 5.60
N LYS A 341 6.40 -29.74 5.95
CA LYS A 341 6.61 -29.17 7.28
C LYS A 341 5.79 -27.91 7.53
N ASP A 342 5.75 -27.51 8.79
CA ASP A 342 5.23 -26.24 9.29
C ASP A 342 3.71 -26.09 9.27
N PHE A 343 2.96 -27.20 9.29
CA PHE A 343 1.52 -27.17 9.56
C PHE A 343 1.24 -27.33 11.05
N ALA A 344 0.13 -26.75 11.54
CA ALA A 344 -0.23 -26.88 12.95
C ALA A 344 -0.74 -28.29 13.27
N PHE A 345 -1.52 -28.84 12.33
CA PHE A 345 -2.19 -30.13 12.46
C PHE A 345 -2.07 -30.93 11.17
N TYR A 346 -1.94 -32.24 11.34
CA TYR A 346 -1.92 -33.23 10.27
C TYR A 346 -3.08 -34.20 10.40
N TYR A 347 -3.75 -34.48 9.29
CA TYR A 347 -4.95 -35.30 9.24
C TYR A 347 -4.76 -36.45 8.25
N PHE A 348 -4.79 -37.68 8.75
CA PHE A 348 -4.54 -38.91 7.97
C PHE A 348 -5.87 -39.58 7.64
N THR A 349 -6.52 -39.13 6.56
CA THR A 349 -7.87 -39.56 6.16
C THR A 349 -7.83 -40.68 5.12
N GLU A 350 -8.99 -41.30 4.87
CA GLU A 350 -9.16 -42.26 3.78
C GLU A 350 -8.90 -41.68 2.37
N LYS A 351 -9.07 -40.35 2.20
CA LYS A 351 -8.88 -39.66 0.92
C LYS A 351 -7.44 -39.15 0.73
N GLY A 352 -6.69 -39.00 1.80
CA GLY A 352 -5.34 -38.44 1.74
C GLY A 352 -4.80 -37.98 3.08
N VAL A 353 -3.53 -37.60 3.07
CA VAL A 353 -2.90 -36.90 4.20
C VAL A 353 -2.94 -35.39 3.93
N PHE A 354 -3.46 -34.64 4.89
CA PHE A 354 -3.68 -33.20 4.78
C PHE A 354 -2.92 -32.45 5.88
N GLY A 355 -2.33 -31.30 5.52
CA GLY A 355 -1.76 -30.34 6.46
C GLY A 355 -2.68 -29.12 6.58
N SER A 356 -2.97 -28.70 7.81
CA SER A 356 -3.83 -27.52 8.07
C SER A 356 -3.32 -26.68 9.25
N LYS A 357 -3.69 -25.40 9.24
CA LYS A 357 -3.56 -24.50 10.41
C LYS A 357 -4.70 -24.66 11.41
N PHE A 358 -5.83 -25.23 11.00
CA PHE A 358 -7.04 -25.28 11.82
C PHE A 358 -7.00 -26.44 12.81
N SER A 359 -7.33 -26.14 14.06
CA SER A 359 -7.52 -27.15 15.10
C SER A 359 -8.86 -27.88 14.90
N PRO A 360 -9.05 -29.06 15.51
CA PRO A 360 -10.34 -29.76 15.49
C PRO A 360 -11.52 -28.88 15.95
N ALA A 361 -11.30 -28.03 16.95
CA ALA A 361 -12.32 -27.08 17.41
C ALA A 361 -12.70 -26.07 16.33
N ALA A 362 -11.71 -25.49 15.63
CA ALA A 362 -11.97 -24.57 14.53
C ALA A 362 -12.68 -25.25 13.36
N LEU A 363 -12.29 -26.49 13.02
CA LEU A 363 -12.97 -27.30 11.99
C LEU A 363 -14.44 -27.59 12.35
N THR A 364 -14.72 -27.82 13.64
CA THR A 364 -16.08 -28.02 14.16
C THR A 364 -16.95 -26.79 13.96
N VAL A 365 -16.37 -25.59 13.96
CA VAL A 365 -17.08 -24.35 13.62
C VAL A 365 -17.21 -24.19 12.10
N LEU A 366 -16.14 -24.46 11.34
CA LEU A 366 -16.11 -24.30 9.88
C LEU A 366 -17.06 -25.24 9.13
N GLN A 367 -17.42 -26.40 9.69
CA GLN A 367 -18.49 -27.24 9.11
C GLN A 367 -19.86 -26.53 9.06
N PHE A 368 -20.05 -25.49 9.87
CA PHE A 368 -21.27 -24.68 9.92
C PHE A 368 -21.19 -23.40 9.08
N LEU A 369 -20.13 -23.23 8.27
CA LEU A 369 -19.97 -22.08 7.38
C LEU A 369 -21.17 -21.85 6.42
N PRO A 370 -21.84 -22.88 5.87
CA PRO A 370 -23.02 -22.69 5.02
C PRO A 370 -24.21 -22.05 5.76
N GLN A 371 -24.32 -22.24 7.08
CA GLN A 371 -25.38 -21.66 7.91
C GLN A 371 -25.01 -20.29 8.48
N ALA A 372 -23.75 -19.87 8.37
CA ALA A 372 -23.29 -18.60 8.91
C ALA A 372 -23.89 -17.41 8.12
N VAL A 373 -24.32 -16.40 8.86
CA VAL A 373 -24.83 -15.13 8.34
C VAL A 373 -24.23 -13.98 9.14
N GLY A 374 -24.34 -12.75 8.64
CA GLY A 374 -23.89 -11.59 9.41
C GLY A 374 -22.36 -11.55 9.58
N ASN A 375 -21.93 -10.95 10.68
CA ASN A 375 -20.52 -10.85 11.05
C ASN A 375 -19.82 -12.22 11.14
N GLN A 376 -20.54 -13.26 11.57
CA GLN A 376 -19.99 -14.61 11.72
C GLN A 376 -19.55 -15.18 10.37
N LEU A 377 -20.34 -14.96 9.32
CA LEU A 377 -19.96 -15.38 7.96
C LEU A 377 -18.66 -14.69 7.53
N VAL A 378 -18.57 -13.38 7.75
CA VAL A 378 -17.40 -12.58 7.37
C VAL A 378 -16.15 -13.06 8.10
N GLU A 379 -16.26 -13.30 9.41
CA GLU A 379 -15.14 -13.75 10.24
C GLU A 379 -14.68 -15.16 9.87
N LEU A 380 -15.61 -16.10 9.66
CA LEU A 380 -15.26 -17.46 9.25
C LEU A 380 -14.64 -17.49 7.84
N VAL A 381 -15.09 -16.64 6.91
CA VAL A 381 -14.44 -16.52 5.59
C VAL A 381 -13.06 -15.85 5.71
N ALA A 382 -12.89 -14.91 6.64
CA ALA A 382 -11.59 -14.31 6.92
C ALA A 382 -10.61 -15.31 7.52
N TRP A 383 -11.07 -16.33 8.28
CA TRP A 383 -10.22 -17.42 8.76
C TRP A 383 -9.58 -18.21 7.61
N LEU A 384 -10.32 -18.39 6.51
CA LEU A 384 -9.86 -19.12 5.32
C LEU A 384 -8.87 -18.32 4.46
N GLY A 385 -8.70 -17.02 4.74
CA GLY A 385 -7.69 -16.19 4.08
C GLY A 385 -6.28 -16.50 4.59
N GLY A 386 -5.29 -15.92 3.90
CA GLY A 386 -3.90 -15.91 4.35
C GLY A 386 -3.14 -17.21 4.09
N TYR A 387 -2.29 -17.59 5.04
CA TYR A 387 -1.33 -18.68 4.90
C TYR A 387 -1.86 -19.94 5.58
N VAL A 388 -1.42 -21.13 5.15
CA VAL A 388 -1.82 -22.43 5.76
C VAL A 388 -0.73 -22.98 6.68
N ARG A 389 0.52 -22.50 6.52
CA ARG A 389 1.66 -22.88 7.35
C ARG A 389 1.79 -21.93 8.54
N VAL A 390 2.07 -22.47 9.72
CA VAL A 390 2.17 -21.73 10.98
C VAL A 390 3.25 -20.65 10.91
N GLY A 391 4.42 -20.99 10.37
CA GLY A 391 5.54 -20.03 10.26
C GLY A 391 5.20 -18.82 9.37
N ASP A 392 4.38 -19.00 8.34
CA ASP A 392 3.92 -17.92 7.48
C ASP A 392 2.79 -17.12 8.14
N CYS A 393 1.87 -17.80 8.84
CA CYS A 393 0.80 -17.16 9.62
C CYS A 393 1.37 -16.21 10.68
N GLU A 394 2.43 -16.63 11.38
CA GLU A 394 3.07 -15.82 12.41
C GLU A 394 3.78 -14.59 11.86
N LYS A 395 4.51 -14.74 10.75
CA LYS A 395 5.36 -13.69 10.18
C LYS A 395 4.56 -12.61 9.45
N LYS A 396 3.50 -13.01 8.75
CA LYS A 396 2.80 -12.13 7.81
C LYS A 396 1.44 -11.64 8.32
N GLY A 397 1.01 -12.12 9.50
CA GLY A 397 -0.27 -11.78 10.09
C GLY A 397 -1.41 -12.54 9.43
N ASP A 398 -2.02 -13.46 10.17
CA ASP A 398 -3.15 -14.25 9.72
C ASP A 398 -4.32 -14.05 10.68
N PHE A 399 -5.50 -13.73 10.15
CA PHE A 399 -6.64 -13.32 10.98
C PHE A 399 -7.10 -14.44 11.93
N TYR A 400 -7.14 -15.70 11.47
CA TYR A 400 -7.46 -16.84 12.34
C TYR A 400 -6.37 -17.02 13.40
N TYR A 401 -5.11 -16.99 12.99
CA TYR A 401 -4.00 -17.20 13.90
C TYR A 401 -3.94 -16.11 14.99
N ASP A 402 -4.09 -14.84 14.62
CA ASP A 402 -4.06 -13.73 15.57
C ASP A 402 -5.28 -13.72 16.50
N SER A 403 -6.48 -13.97 15.97
CA SER A 403 -7.72 -13.91 16.77
C SER A 403 -7.92 -15.17 17.64
N GLN A 404 -7.76 -16.36 17.07
CA GLN A 404 -8.11 -17.62 17.74
C GLN A 404 -6.92 -18.29 18.42
N VAL A 405 -5.73 -18.24 17.82
CA VAL A 405 -4.55 -18.93 18.39
C VAL A 405 -3.83 -18.04 19.40
N LYS A 406 -3.61 -16.76 19.07
CA LYS A 406 -2.99 -15.77 19.97
C LYS A 406 -3.97 -15.08 20.92
N GLY A 407 -5.28 -15.20 20.69
CA GLY A 407 -6.33 -14.62 21.55
C GLY A 407 -6.34 -13.09 21.56
N LYS A 408 -5.88 -12.42 20.49
CA LYS A 408 -5.93 -10.96 20.40
C LYS A 408 -7.39 -10.50 20.27
N SER A 409 -7.84 -9.62 21.16
CA SER A 409 -9.21 -9.09 21.17
C SER A 409 -9.45 -7.99 20.12
N GLU A 410 -8.38 -7.32 19.67
CA GLU A 410 -8.42 -6.22 18.71
C GLU A 410 -7.64 -6.58 17.44
N VAL A 411 -8.13 -7.60 16.72
CA VAL A 411 -7.60 -7.92 15.39
C VAL A 411 -8.48 -7.21 14.37
N GLU A 412 -7.90 -6.32 13.58
CA GLU A 412 -8.62 -5.72 12.47
C GLU A 412 -9.01 -6.80 11.46
N LEU A 413 -10.29 -6.81 11.07
CA LEU A 413 -10.77 -7.67 9.99
C LEU A 413 -9.98 -7.32 8.71
N PRO A 414 -9.35 -8.31 8.05
CA PRO A 414 -8.66 -8.05 6.80
C PRO A 414 -9.65 -7.55 5.75
N SER A 415 -9.19 -6.58 4.94
CA SER A 415 -9.96 -6.12 3.79
C SER A 415 -10.10 -7.27 2.80
N LEU A 416 -11.28 -7.90 2.76
CA LEU A 416 -11.58 -8.93 1.78
C LEU A 416 -11.70 -8.29 0.39
N THR A 417 -10.73 -8.59 -0.48
CA THR A 417 -10.69 -8.14 -1.87
C THR A 417 -11.12 -9.26 -2.81
N GLU A 418 -11.49 -8.93 -4.05
CA GLU A 418 -11.80 -9.95 -5.06
C GLU A 418 -10.64 -10.92 -5.28
N HIS A 419 -9.39 -10.44 -5.22
CA HIS A 419 -8.19 -11.25 -5.38
C HIS A 419 -8.08 -12.35 -4.30
N ASP A 420 -8.53 -12.07 -3.08
CA ASP A 420 -8.48 -13.07 -1.99
C ASP A 420 -9.34 -14.29 -2.29
N PHE A 421 -10.37 -14.17 -3.13
CA PHE A 421 -11.24 -15.26 -3.55
C PHE A 421 -10.76 -15.98 -4.81
N MET A 422 -9.80 -15.41 -5.54
CA MET A 422 -9.18 -16.02 -6.72
C MET A 422 -8.05 -16.99 -6.33
N ALA A 423 -7.35 -16.73 -5.23
CA ALA A 423 -6.45 -17.72 -4.64
C ALA A 423 -7.28 -18.88 -4.08
N GLU A 424 -6.87 -20.13 -4.30
CA GLU A 424 -7.54 -21.30 -3.71
C GLU A 424 -7.49 -21.20 -2.18
N LYS A 425 -8.55 -20.64 -1.58
CA LYS A 425 -8.80 -20.67 -0.14
C LYS A 425 -9.06 -22.12 0.24
N SER A 426 -7.98 -22.83 0.56
CA SER A 426 -8.02 -24.23 0.96
C SER A 426 -7.95 -24.31 2.49
N LEU A 427 -8.93 -25.01 3.06
CA LEU A 427 -8.98 -25.30 4.49
C LEU A 427 -7.80 -26.19 4.94
N ALA A 428 -7.27 -26.99 4.01
CA ALA A 428 -6.06 -27.77 4.19
C ALA A 428 -5.40 -28.03 2.83
N ILE A 429 -4.09 -28.28 2.86
CA ILE A 429 -3.33 -28.69 1.68
C ILE A 429 -3.21 -30.22 1.69
N ARG A 430 -3.60 -30.87 0.60
CA ARG A 430 -3.34 -32.30 0.41
C ARG A 430 -1.85 -32.51 0.15
N LEU A 431 -1.18 -33.21 1.06
CA LEU A 431 0.25 -33.46 1.00
C LEU A 431 0.57 -34.68 0.12
N ARG A 432 -0.26 -35.74 0.25
CA ARG A 432 -0.18 -36.97 -0.54
C ARG A 432 -1.49 -37.78 -0.54
N GLY A 433 -1.50 -38.92 -1.23
CA GLY A 433 -2.58 -39.92 -1.14
C GLY A 433 -2.77 -40.51 0.26
N SER A 434 -3.76 -41.41 0.44
CA SER A 434 -4.06 -41.99 1.75
C SER A 434 -3.07 -43.08 2.15
N GLU A 435 -2.94 -43.35 3.46
CA GLU A 435 -2.05 -44.41 3.95
C GLU A 435 -2.44 -45.80 3.46
N ALA A 436 -3.75 -46.09 3.41
CA ALA A 436 -4.25 -47.33 2.86
C ALA A 436 -3.86 -47.47 1.38
N GLY A 437 -4.00 -46.39 0.60
CA GLY A 437 -3.56 -46.33 -0.79
C GLY A 437 -2.04 -46.53 -0.92
N ARG A 438 -1.24 -45.90 -0.04
CA ARG A 438 0.21 -46.05 -0.01
C ARG A 438 0.64 -47.49 0.18
N LEU A 439 0.12 -48.15 1.23
CA LEU A 439 0.48 -49.53 1.55
C LEU A 439 0.08 -50.49 0.43
N ALA A 440 -1.12 -50.32 -0.14
CA ALA A 440 -1.57 -51.11 -1.27
C ALA A 440 -0.70 -50.90 -2.52
N ALA A 441 -0.36 -49.64 -2.85
CA ALA A 441 0.47 -49.31 -4.00
C ALA A 441 1.90 -49.85 -3.84
N LEU A 442 2.48 -49.75 -2.64
CA LEU A 442 3.81 -50.30 -2.36
C LEU A 442 3.83 -51.83 -2.42
N GLY A 443 2.81 -52.50 -1.87
CA GLY A 443 2.68 -53.95 -1.97
C GLY A 443 2.51 -54.43 -3.42
N GLY A 444 1.65 -53.76 -4.19
CA GLY A 444 1.48 -54.03 -5.62
C GLY A 444 2.76 -53.78 -6.42
N TYR A 445 3.48 -52.70 -6.13
CA TYR A 445 4.77 -52.41 -6.75
C TYR A 445 5.82 -53.48 -6.44
N GLN A 446 5.92 -53.94 -5.19
CA GLN A 446 6.83 -55.03 -4.80
C GLN A 446 6.53 -56.32 -5.57
N ASN A 447 5.26 -56.70 -5.68
CA ASN A 447 4.83 -57.86 -6.47
C ASN A 447 5.20 -57.72 -7.95
N LEU A 448 5.00 -56.53 -8.53
CA LEU A 448 5.43 -56.25 -9.91
C LEU A 448 6.94 -56.36 -10.08
N VAL A 449 7.73 -55.82 -9.14
CA VAL A 449 9.20 -55.92 -9.18
C VAL A 449 9.68 -57.36 -9.06
N GLU A 450 9.03 -58.18 -8.22
CA GLU A 450 9.35 -59.61 -8.09
C GLU A 450 9.07 -60.37 -9.40
N LYS A 451 7.96 -60.06 -10.08
CA LYS A 451 7.56 -60.74 -11.32
C LYS A 451 8.31 -60.25 -12.57
N LEU A 452 8.51 -58.94 -12.73
CA LEU A 452 9.04 -58.31 -13.96
C LEU A 452 10.48 -57.83 -13.83
N GLY A 453 11.00 -57.73 -12.63
CA GLY A 453 12.26 -57.05 -12.34
C GLY A 453 12.09 -55.54 -12.21
N LYS A 454 12.95 -54.94 -11.35
CA LYS A 454 12.90 -53.51 -11.01
C LYS A 454 13.12 -52.58 -12.21
N ASP A 455 13.91 -53.02 -13.18
CA ASP A 455 14.28 -52.23 -14.35
C ASP A 455 13.26 -52.31 -15.50
N SER A 456 12.23 -53.15 -15.36
CA SER A 456 11.13 -53.22 -16.34
C SER A 456 10.48 -51.85 -16.54
N GLU A 457 10.02 -51.57 -17.75
CA GLU A 457 9.35 -50.31 -18.08
C GLU A 457 8.11 -50.09 -17.18
N GLN A 458 7.35 -51.16 -16.96
CA GLN A 458 6.16 -51.19 -16.11
C GLN A 458 6.50 -50.82 -14.66
N ALA A 459 7.53 -51.45 -14.08
CA ALA A 459 7.97 -51.12 -12.73
C ALA A 459 8.50 -49.67 -12.65
N ARG A 460 9.26 -49.20 -13.65
CA ARG A 460 9.75 -47.81 -13.69
C ARG A 460 8.60 -46.80 -13.79
N ALA A 461 7.55 -47.09 -14.55
CA ALA A 461 6.37 -46.23 -14.66
C ALA A 461 5.65 -46.08 -13.32
N VAL A 462 5.42 -47.19 -12.60
CA VAL A 462 4.82 -47.16 -11.26
C VAL A 462 5.73 -46.44 -10.26
N ALA A 463 7.04 -46.74 -10.28
CA ALA A 463 8.02 -46.08 -9.43
C ALA A 463 8.04 -44.56 -9.65
N GLY A 464 7.95 -44.10 -10.90
CA GLY A 464 7.88 -42.68 -11.24
C GLY A 464 6.68 -41.97 -10.60
N ILE A 465 5.51 -42.63 -10.52
CA ILE A 465 4.32 -42.08 -9.85
C ILE A 465 4.51 -42.04 -8.33
N LEU A 466 5.07 -43.10 -7.74
CA LEU A 466 5.34 -43.19 -6.30
C LEU A 466 6.40 -42.19 -5.82
N GLN A 467 7.37 -41.90 -6.68
CA GLN A 467 8.44 -40.93 -6.44
C GLN A 467 8.04 -39.49 -6.80
N ALA A 468 6.94 -39.29 -7.51
CA ALA A 468 6.46 -37.95 -7.87
C ALA A 468 6.09 -37.14 -6.62
N LYS A 469 6.27 -35.82 -6.70
CA LYS A 469 6.06 -34.90 -5.57
C LYS A 469 4.68 -34.99 -4.89
N LYS A 470 3.62 -35.30 -5.65
CA LYS A 470 2.26 -35.42 -5.13
C LYS A 470 1.94 -36.80 -4.55
N GLN A 471 2.79 -37.80 -4.81
CA GLN A 471 2.62 -39.21 -4.41
C GLN A 471 1.16 -39.70 -4.59
N ASP A 472 0.70 -39.70 -5.84
CA ASP A 472 -0.67 -40.10 -6.16
C ASP A 472 -0.79 -41.63 -6.19
N TYR A 473 -1.04 -42.21 -5.01
CA TYR A 473 -1.17 -43.65 -4.86
C TYR A 473 -2.38 -44.23 -5.58
N ALA A 474 -3.42 -43.43 -5.88
CA ALA A 474 -4.56 -43.91 -6.66
C ALA A 474 -4.14 -44.14 -8.11
N ALA A 475 -3.42 -43.18 -8.70
CA ALA A 475 -2.84 -43.33 -10.04
C ALA A 475 -1.82 -44.48 -10.09
N ALA A 476 -1.02 -44.67 -9.03
CA ALA A 476 -0.09 -45.80 -8.95
C ALA A 476 -0.84 -47.15 -8.93
N LEU A 477 -1.94 -47.26 -8.17
CA LEU A 477 -2.76 -48.48 -8.12
C LEU A 477 -3.46 -48.78 -9.44
N GLU A 478 -3.95 -47.75 -10.14
CA GLU A 478 -4.51 -47.92 -11.49
C GLU A 478 -3.45 -48.45 -12.45
N LYS A 479 -2.24 -47.85 -12.43
CA LYS A 479 -1.12 -48.34 -13.23
C LYS A 479 -0.69 -49.76 -12.86
N ILE A 480 -0.74 -50.12 -11.58
CA ILE A 480 -0.47 -51.48 -11.13
C ILE A 480 -1.48 -52.46 -11.72
N ARG A 481 -2.78 -52.14 -11.69
CA ARG A 481 -3.84 -53.00 -12.28
C ARG A 481 -3.63 -53.21 -13.77
N GLU A 482 -3.28 -52.16 -14.52
CA GLU A 482 -2.91 -52.30 -15.94
C GLU A 482 -1.73 -53.26 -16.12
N CYS A 483 -0.71 -53.17 -15.28
CA CYS A 483 0.45 -54.05 -15.34
C CYS A 483 0.12 -55.50 -14.93
N GLU A 484 -0.80 -55.69 -13.99
CA GLU A 484 -1.29 -57.01 -13.57
C GLU A 484 -2.12 -57.68 -14.68
N GLU A 485 -2.91 -56.91 -15.43
CA GLU A 485 -3.63 -57.42 -16.61
C GLU A 485 -2.65 -57.90 -17.69
N ILE A 486 -1.61 -57.10 -17.99
CA ILE A 486 -0.52 -57.49 -18.89
C ILE A 486 0.18 -58.77 -18.38
N LEU A 487 0.45 -58.86 -17.09
CA LEU A 487 1.04 -60.08 -16.51
C LEU A 487 0.11 -61.30 -16.65
N SER A 488 -1.17 -61.14 -16.41
CA SER A 488 -2.16 -62.22 -16.59
C SER A 488 -2.24 -62.66 -18.04
N GLU A 489 -2.17 -61.74 -19.00
CA GLU A 489 -2.13 -62.07 -20.42
C GLU A 489 -0.81 -62.77 -20.80
N ALA A 490 0.32 -62.37 -20.22
CA ALA A 490 1.61 -63.02 -20.41
C ALA A 490 1.64 -64.45 -19.85
N GLU A 491 1.10 -64.65 -18.64
CA GLU A 491 0.95 -65.97 -18.01
C GLU A 491 0.03 -66.88 -18.84
N SER A 492 -0.96 -66.32 -19.54
CA SER A 492 -1.81 -67.08 -20.49
C SER A 492 -1.16 -67.37 -21.84
N GLY A 493 0.06 -66.87 -22.08
CA GLY A 493 0.79 -67.00 -23.35
C GLY A 493 0.25 -66.10 -24.48
N ARG A 494 -0.71 -65.20 -24.18
CA ARG A 494 -1.28 -64.28 -25.16
C ARG A 494 -0.34 -63.14 -25.51
N ILE A 495 0.57 -62.76 -24.63
CA ILE A 495 1.66 -61.81 -24.89
C ILE A 495 3.00 -62.35 -24.41
N LEU A 496 4.10 -61.88 -25.02
CA LEU A 496 5.45 -62.11 -24.51
C LEU A 496 6.00 -60.81 -23.94
N LEU A 497 6.52 -60.85 -22.71
CA LEU A 497 7.21 -59.74 -22.09
C LEU A 497 8.72 -59.97 -22.10
N ASN A 498 9.50 -58.89 -22.28
CA ASN A 498 10.97 -58.92 -22.30
C ASN A 498 11.56 -59.98 -23.26
N PHE A 499 10.89 -60.20 -24.39
CA PHE A 499 11.33 -61.14 -25.40
C PHE A 499 12.64 -60.65 -26.01
N SER A 500 13.72 -61.41 -25.83
CA SER A 500 15.05 -60.99 -26.27
C SER A 500 15.89 -62.18 -26.71
N GLY A 501 16.87 -61.91 -27.56
CA GLY A 501 17.72 -62.93 -28.14
C GLY A 501 19.06 -62.38 -28.58
N HIS A 502 20.06 -63.24 -28.52
CA HIS A 502 21.42 -62.91 -28.91
C HIS A 502 21.60 -63.07 -30.41
N PHE A 503 21.81 -61.95 -31.10
CA PHE A 503 22.33 -61.96 -32.46
C PHE A 503 23.85 -62.18 -32.39
N ARG A 504 24.33 -63.36 -32.79
CA ARG A 504 25.77 -63.70 -32.83
C ARG A 504 26.10 -64.59 -34.02
N TRP A 505 26.95 -64.09 -34.93
CA TRP A 505 27.41 -64.83 -36.10
C TRP A 505 28.87 -65.30 -36.04
N MET A 506 29.33 -65.77 -34.88
CA MET A 506 30.75 -66.14 -34.67
C MET A 506 30.89 -67.46 -33.89
N GLY A 507 30.73 -68.60 -34.58
CA GLY A 507 31.33 -69.91 -34.21
C GLY A 507 31.00 -70.53 -32.84
N ASP A 508 30.03 -70.00 -32.10
CA ASP A 508 29.59 -70.52 -30.79
C ASP A 508 28.21 -71.17 -30.93
N ASN A 509 27.94 -72.21 -30.12
CA ASN A 509 26.89 -73.21 -30.35
C ASN A 509 25.43 -72.76 -30.15
N GLU A 510 25.15 -71.47 -29.96
CA GLU A 510 23.81 -70.96 -29.63
C GLU A 510 23.47 -69.69 -30.45
N GLN A 511 23.27 -69.84 -31.76
CA GLN A 511 22.81 -68.75 -32.62
C GLN A 511 21.29 -68.71 -32.62
N SER A 512 20.67 -67.56 -32.36
CA SER A 512 19.24 -67.41 -32.59
C SER A 512 18.84 -66.01 -33.05
N ASP A 513 18.06 -65.97 -34.12
CA ASP A 513 17.46 -64.76 -34.66
C ASP A 513 15.98 -64.72 -34.25
N LEU A 514 15.48 -63.52 -33.98
CA LEU A 514 14.12 -63.30 -33.52
C LEU A 514 13.43 -62.29 -34.43
N TRP A 515 12.15 -62.55 -34.71
CA TRP A 515 11.27 -61.66 -35.44
C TRP A 515 9.93 -61.55 -34.74
N VAL A 516 9.36 -60.36 -34.79
CA VAL A 516 7.99 -60.08 -34.36
C VAL A 516 7.25 -59.50 -35.54
N ILE A 517 6.10 -60.08 -35.89
CA ILE A 517 5.32 -59.71 -37.07
C ILE A 517 3.96 -59.18 -36.62
N GLY A 518 3.63 -57.95 -37.04
CA GLY A 518 2.33 -57.32 -36.80
C GLY A 518 1.18 -58.04 -37.52
N PRO A 519 -0.09 -57.76 -37.16
CA PRO A 519 -1.26 -58.35 -37.83
C PRO A 519 -1.35 -58.00 -39.32
N ASP A 520 -0.74 -56.88 -39.71
CA ASP A 520 -0.59 -56.37 -41.07
C ASP A 520 0.57 -56.99 -41.85
N GLY A 521 1.39 -57.85 -41.21
CA GLY A 521 2.54 -58.50 -41.81
C GLY A 521 3.84 -57.69 -41.79
N GLU A 522 3.84 -56.49 -41.21
CA GLU A 522 5.08 -55.70 -41.05
C GLU A 522 5.94 -56.26 -39.90
N GLU A 523 7.27 -56.16 -40.04
CA GLU A 523 8.19 -56.53 -38.96
C GLU A 523 8.20 -55.42 -37.90
N VAL A 524 7.97 -55.81 -36.65
CA VAL A 524 7.99 -54.89 -35.51
C VAL A 524 9.43 -54.72 -35.06
N GLU A 525 9.94 -53.48 -35.15
CA GLU A 525 11.29 -53.17 -34.68
C GLU A 525 11.46 -53.44 -33.17
N PRO A 526 12.66 -53.88 -32.73
CA PRO A 526 12.94 -54.10 -31.31
C PRO A 526 12.91 -52.78 -30.53
N SER A 527 12.35 -52.80 -29.32
CA SER A 527 12.37 -51.69 -28.35
C SER A 527 13.79 -51.21 -28.01
N GLY A 528 14.78 -52.10 -28.07
CA GLY A 528 16.18 -51.76 -27.83
C GLY A 528 17.17 -52.77 -28.39
N THR A 529 18.41 -52.32 -28.61
CA THR A 529 19.52 -53.20 -29.03
C THR A 529 20.76 -52.94 -28.17
N ASP A 530 21.16 -53.93 -27.37
CA ASP A 530 22.37 -53.83 -26.53
C ASP A 530 23.61 -54.29 -27.31
N TYR A 531 24.44 -53.34 -27.74
CA TYR A 531 25.71 -53.61 -28.40
C TYR A 531 26.83 -53.84 -27.37
N ARG A 532 27.49 -55.01 -27.40
CA ARG A 532 28.72 -55.21 -26.61
C ARG A 532 29.89 -54.53 -27.31
N LYS A 533 30.65 -53.69 -26.58
CA LYS A 533 31.75 -52.79 -27.04
C LYS A 533 32.80 -53.34 -28.05
N ARG A 534 32.85 -54.64 -28.34
CA ARG A 534 33.79 -55.25 -29.30
C ARG A 534 33.18 -55.63 -30.66
N TYR A 535 31.87 -55.55 -30.83
CA TYR A 535 31.18 -55.96 -32.06
C TYR A 535 30.27 -54.84 -32.53
N THR A 536 30.58 -54.26 -33.69
CA THR A 536 30.04 -52.97 -34.13
C THR A 536 28.76 -53.06 -34.96
N SER A 537 28.20 -54.24 -35.20
CA SER A 537 27.02 -54.41 -36.07
C SER A 537 25.89 -55.24 -35.47
N GLU A 538 26.07 -55.91 -34.33
CA GLU A 538 25.19 -57.01 -33.91
C GLU A 538 25.05 -57.04 -32.37
N GLY A 539 23.87 -56.66 -31.88
CA GLY A 539 23.55 -56.57 -30.45
C GLY A 539 22.39 -57.48 -30.04
N VAL A 540 22.07 -57.49 -28.75
CA VAL A 540 20.87 -58.20 -28.23
C VAL A 540 19.65 -57.38 -28.59
N LYS A 541 18.83 -57.86 -29.52
CA LYS A 541 17.53 -57.28 -29.81
C LYS A 541 16.58 -57.61 -28.65
N ARG A 542 15.83 -56.62 -28.19
CA ARG A 542 14.82 -56.77 -27.14
C ARG A 542 13.52 -56.16 -27.60
N TRP A 543 12.43 -56.89 -27.42
CA TRP A 543 11.06 -56.39 -27.46
C TRP A 543 10.55 -56.40 -26.02
N GLU A 544 10.21 -55.22 -25.51
CA GLU A 544 9.65 -55.11 -24.16
C GLU A 544 8.29 -55.82 -24.07
N MET A 545 7.50 -55.76 -25.15
CA MET A 545 6.20 -56.44 -25.26
C MET A 545 5.93 -56.90 -26.69
N VAL A 546 5.47 -58.15 -26.84
CA VAL A 546 4.90 -58.69 -28.08
C VAL A 546 3.40 -58.88 -27.89
N GLY A 547 2.62 -58.01 -28.52
CA GLY A 547 1.18 -57.88 -28.33
C GLY A 547 0.34 -59.11 -28.74
N PRO A 548 -0.95 -59.15 -28.36
CA PRO A 548 -1.79 -60.33 -28.51
C PRO A 548 -1.94 -60.78 -29.96
N GLU A 549 -2.00 -59.84 -30.89
CA GLU A 549 -2.15 -60.13 -32.33
C GLU A 549 -0.83 -60.32 -33.09
N MET A 550 0.30 -60.24 -32.39
CA MET A 550 1.62 -60.37 -33.00
C MET A 550 2.08 -61.83 -33.00
N LEU A 551 2.77 -62.21 -34.08
CA LEU A 551 3.44 -63.50 -34.22
C LEU A 551 4.92 -63.33 -33.86
N ALA A 552 5.43 -64.11 -32.90
CA ALA A 552 6.85 -64.14 -32.58
C ALA A 552 7.49 -65.43 -33.11
N LEU A 553 8.54 -65.27 -33.89
CA LEU A 553 9.29 -66.37 -34.47
C LEU A 553 10.72 -66.32 -33.95
N ARG A 554 11.27 -67.51 -33.70
CA ARG A 554 12.69 -67.70 -33.40
C ARG A 554 13.26 -68.67 -34.42
N TRP A 555 14.34 -68.28 -35.05
CA TRP A 555 15.21 -69.21 -35.74
C TRP A 555 16.39 -69.50 -34.84
N SER A 556 16.84 -70.74 -34.79
CA SER A 556 18.03 -71.10 -34.04
C SER A 556 18.87 -72.12 -34.78
N ARG A 557 20.19 -71.98 -34.66
CA ARG A 557 21.18 -72.88 -35.25
C ARG A 557 22.11 -73.39 -34.17
N TRP A 558 22.11 -74.71 -34.00
CA TRP A 558 22.92 -75.40 -32.99
C TRP A 558 23.88 -76.37 -33.69
N GLN A 559 25.09 -76.50 -33.18
CA GLN A 559 26.07 -77.45 -33.70
C GLN A 559 26.01 -78.74 -32.87
N VAL A 560 25.57 -79.84 -33.49
CA VAL A 560 25.61 -81.18 -32.91
C VAL A 560 26.52 -82.04 -33.77
N ASP A 561 27.63 -82.52 -33.21
CA ASP A 561 28.58 -83.45 -33.87
C ASP A 561 29.03 -83.02 -35.28
N ASN A 562 29.50 -81.78 -35.44
CA ASN A 562 29.92 -81.17 -36.72
C ASN A 562 28.84 -81.08 -37.81
N ARG A 563 27.56 -81.27 -37.45
CA ARG A 563 26.41 -80.92 -38.27
C ARG A 563 25.73 -79.70 -37.67
N PHE A 564 25.24 -78.82 -38.54
CA PHE A 564 24.41 -77.71 -38.13
C PHE A 564 22.96 -78.16 -38.25
N ASP A 565 22.23 -78.08 -37.13
CA ASP A 565 20.79 -78.26 -37.12
C ASP A 565 20.16 -76.88 -37.00
N GLU A 566 19.29 -76.55 -37.95
CA GLU A 566 18.58 -75.28 -38.03
C GLU A 566 17.11 -75.54 -37.74
N SER A 567 16.55 -74.81 -36.78
CA SER A 567 15.16 -74.98 -36.38
C SER A 567 14.46 -73.63 -36.30
N TRP A 568 13.25 -73.59 -36.83
CA TRP A 568 12.33 -72.51 -36.62
C TRP A 568 11.31 -72.89 -35.55
N GLU A 569 11.12 -72.01 -34.59
CA GLU A 569 10.21 -72.15 -33.48
C GLU A 569 9.23 -70.98 -33.51
N VAL A 570 7.94 -71.29 -33.47
CA VAL A 570 6.92 -70.28 -33.19
C VAL A 570 6.90 -70.07 -31.69
N VAL A 571 7.52 -68.97 -31.23
CA VAL A 571 7.61 -68.67 -29.80
C VAL A 571 6.26 -68.21 -29.25
N LYS A 572 5.46 -67.51 -30.06
CA LYS A 572 4.12 -67.05 -29.68
C LYS A 572 3.22 -66.91 -30.89
N LEU A 573 2.03 -67.50 -30.80
CA LEU A 573 0.94 -67.33 -31.76
C LEU A 573 0.10 -66.08 -31.45
N PRO A 574 -0.48 -65.43 -32.47
CA PRO A 574 -1.53 -64.44 -32.26
C PRO A 574 -2.75 -65.07 -31.56
N ALA A 575 -3.36 -64.36 -30.62
CA ALA A 575 -4.52 -64.84 -29.87
C ALA A 575 -5.74 -65.07 -30.78
N SER A 576 -5.89 -64.30 -31.86
CA SER A 576 -6.91 -64.49 -32.89
C SER A 576 -6.55 -65.54 -33.96
N GLY A 577 -5.37 -66.15 -33.87
CA GLY A 577 -4.79 -67.01 -34.89
C GLY A 577 -3.94 -66.25 -35.91
N ILE A 578 -3.06 -66.95 -36.63
CA ILE A 578 -2.16 -66.33 -37.63
C ILE A 578 -2.97 -65.81 -38.82
N THR A 579 -2.78 -64.54 -39.19
CA THR A 579 -3.42 -63.99 -40.39
C THR A 579 -2.77 -64.51 -41.68
N GLY A 580 -3.50 -64.46 -42.81
CA GLY A 580 -2.93 -64.83 -44.10
C GLY A 580 -1.69 -64.01 -44.47
N ILE A 581 -1.66 -62.73 -44.08
CA ILE A 581 -0.54 -61.81 -44.35
C ILE A 581 0.66 -62.14 -43.46
N GLN A 582 0.44 -62.41 -42.17
CA GLN A 582 1.49 -62.90 -41.27
C GLN A 582 2.09 -64.23 -41.75
N THR A 583 1.26 -65.13 -42.29
CA THR A 583 1.73 -66.40 -42.86
C THR A 583 2.63 -66.18 -44.07
N ILE A 584 2.25 -65.24 -44.96
CA ILE A 584 3.08 -64.86 -46.11
C ILE A 584 4.41 -64.29 -45.63
N LYS A 585 4.38 -63.36 -44.67
CA LYS A 585 5.61 -62.76 -44.14
C LYS A 585 6.51 -63.78 -43.45
N ALA A 586 5.96 -64.67 -42.63
CA ALA A 586 6.72 -65.75 -41.99
C ALA A 586 7.41 -66.64 -43.05
N ARG A 587 6.70 -66.95 -44.15
CA ARG A 587 7.25 -67.67 -45.30
C ARG A 587 8.21 -66.86 -46.17
N GLU A 588 8.26 -65.54 -46.05
CA GLU A 588 9.28 -64.68 -46.68
C GLU A 588 10.54 -64.55 -45.82
N LEU A 589 10.44 -64.82 -44.51
CA LEU A 589 11.59 -64.89 -43.61
C LEU A 589 12.29 -66.26 -43.71
N GLU A 590 11.53 -67.34 -43.95
CA GLU A 590 12.02 -68.69 -44.23
C GLU A 590 13.04 -68.80 -45.39
N PRO A 591 12.92 -68.09 -46.54
CA PRO A 591 13.77 -68.21 -47.71
C PRO A 591 14.80 -67.09 -47.80
N HIS A 592 15.14 -66.42 -46.70
CA HIS A 592 16.34 -65.58 -46.67
C HIS A 592 17.59 -66.50 -46.70
N GLU A 593 17.82 -67.08 -47.88
CA GLU A 593 18.97 -67.81 -48.38
C GLU A 593 20.25 -66.96 -48.28
N ARG A 594 20.72 -66.67 -47.06
CA ARG A 594 22.09 -66.17 -46.90
C ARG A 594 23.13 -67.27 -46.80
N PHE A 595 22.76 -68.55 -46.65
CA PHE A 595 23.68 -69.67 -46.85
C PHE A 595 22.96 -70.94 -47.33
N ARG A 596 23.36 -71.45 -48.50
CA ARG A 596 22.87 -72.72 -49.05
C ARG A 596 23.34 -73.91 -48.20
N GLY A 597 22.39 -74.62 -47.61
CA GLY A 597 22.48 -76.01 -47.19
C GLY A 597 21.07 -76.59 -47.26
N GLU A 598 20.87 -77.65 -48.04
CA GLU A 598 19.55 -78.21 -48.33
C GLU A 598 18.91 -78.85 -47.08
N GLY A 599 17.70 -78.39 -46.74
CA GLY A 599 16.64 -79.23 -46.18
C GLY A 599 16.23 -78.98 -44.73
N THR A 600 15.13 -78.22 -44.56
CA THR A 600 13.97 -78.52 -43.69
C THR A 600 12.94 -77.39 -43.89
N GLY A 601 11.81 -77.68 -44.56
CA GLY A 601 10.71 -76.71 -44.72
C GLY A 601 9.75 -76.75 -43.54
N PHE A 602 9.12 -75.60 -43.23
CA PHE A 602 8.09 -75.44 -42.22
C PHE A 602 6.86 -76.33 -42.48
N ASP A 603 6.35 -77.01 -41.45
CA ASP A 603 4.99 -77.56 -41.44
C ASP A 603 4.11 -76.83 -40.41
N LEU A 604 3.47 -75.74 -40.85
CA LEU A 604 2.49 -74.99 -40.06
C LEU A 604 1.14 -75.74 -39.90
N SER A 605 0.99 -76.94 -40.47
CA SER A 605 -0.27 -77.70 -40.40
C SER A 605 -0.46 -78.49 -39.11
N TYR A 606 0.54 -78.48 -38.21
CA TYR A 606 0.55 -79.29 -36.98
C TYR A 606 0.67 -78.47 -35.68
N VAL A 607 -0.23 -77.50 -35.47
CA VAL A 607 -0.47 -76.94 -34.14
C VAL A 607 -1.97 -76.98 -33.84
N GLY A 608 -2.42 -78.15 -33.38
CA GLY A 608 -3.78 -78.38 -32.91
C GLY A 608 -3.75 -79.09 -31.57
N ASN A 609 -4.19 -78.39 -30.53
CA ASN A 609 -5.10 -78.84 -29.46
C ASN A 609 -4.79 -78.20 -28.10
N VAL A 610 -5.51 -77.12 -27.76
CA VAL A 610 -6.05 -76.92 -26.40
C VAL A 610 -7.49 -76.42 -26.55
N THR A 611 -8.44 -77.19 -26.04
CA THR A 611 -9.88 -76.92 -26.06
C THR A 611 -10.36 -76.62 -24.64
N ILE A 612 -10.97 -75.46 -24.39
CA ILE A 612 -11.90 -75.20 -23.28
C ILE A 612 -13.04 -74.29 -23.79
N HIS A 613 -14.28 -74.60 -23.39
CA HIS A 613 -15.56 -74.08 -23.91
C HIS A 613 -16.26 -73.04 -22.97
N VAL A 614 -17.26 -72.33 -23.55
CA VAL A 614 -18.48 -71.65 -22.96
C VAL A 614 -18.26 -70.19 -22.45
N SER A 615 -19.10 -69.15 -22.61
CA SER A 615 -20.33 -68.76 -23.37
C SER A 615 -20.52 -67.22 -23.31
N ARG A 616 -21.43 -66.67 -24.13
CA ARG A 616 -21.86 -65.26 -24.25
C ARG A 616 -23.10 -64.97 -23.37
N GLU A 617 -23.19 -63.78 -22.75
CA GLU A 617 -24.45 -63.03 -22.54
C GLU A 617 -24.19 -61.56 -22.12
N GLU A 618 -25.05 -60.67 -22.65
CA GLU A 618 -25.07 -59.19 -22.56
C GLU A 618 -25.92 -58.69 -21.38
N ARG A 619 -25.73 -57.42 -20.96
CA ARG A 619 -26.66 -56.44 -20.31
C ARG A 619 -25.83 -55.29 -19.70
N GLU A 620 -26.23 -54.03 -19.47
CA GLU A 620 -27.52 -53.30 -19.48
C GLU A 620 -27.23 -51.76 -19.40
N ASP A 621 -28.25 -50.96 -19.75
CA ASP A 621 -28.56 -49.52 -19.52
C ASP A 621 -28.21 -48.94 -18.10
N PRO A 622 -28.33 -47.60 -17.74
CA PRO A 622 -29.43 -46.67 -18.13
C PRO A 622 -29.27 -45.10 -18.11
N ILE A 623 -30.13 -44.42 -18.90
CA ILE A 623 -31.10 -43.30 -18.59
C ILE A 623 -30.70 -41.92 -17.97
N ARG A 624 -31.35 -40.85 -18.54
CA ARG A 624 -31.67 -39.43 -18.11
C ARG A 624 -30.64 -38.32 -18.47
N SER A 625 -30.98 -37.10 -18.93
CA SER A 625 -32.24 -36.34 -19.07
C SER A 625 -32.09 -35.06 -19.94
N PHE A 626 -33.13 -34.78 -20.75
CA PHE A 626 -33.80 -33.53 -21.23
C PHE A 626 -33.24 -32.07 -21.14
N LYS A 627 -33.32 -31.40 -22.32
CA LYS A 627 -33.80 -30.02 -22.73
C LYS A 627 -32.97 -28.75 -22.38
N PRO A 628 -33.03 -27.64 -23.18
CA PRO A 628 -34.25 -27.04 -23.76
C PRO A 628 -34.18 -26.53 -25.22
N ALA A 629 -35.37 -26.16 -25.73
CA ALA A 629 -35.60 -25.48 -26.99
C ALA A 629 -36.16 -24.07 -26.73
N SER A 630 -35.71 -23.13 -27.55
CA SER A 630 -36.34 -21.86 -27.96
C SER A 630 -37.82 -22.02 -28.31
N GLY A 631 -38.71 -21.03 -28.34
CA GLY A 631 -38.65 -19.57 -28.28
C GLY A 631 -40.03 -19.02 -28.68
N GLU A 632 -40.18 -17.70 -28.63
CA GLU A 632 -41.32 -16.88 -29.15
C GLU A 632 -42.62 -16.95 -28.29
N GLU A 633 -43.41 -15.88 -28.06
CA GLU A 633 -43.75 -14.74 -28.91
C GLU A 633 -44.40 -13.57 -28.11
N GLU A 634 -44.33 -12.39 -28.75
CA GLU A 634 -44.95 -11.06 -28.66
C GLU A 634 -46.16 -10.63 -27.77
N THR A 635 -46.04 -9.35 -27.33
CA THR A 635 -47.01 -8.22 -27.28
C THR A 635 -48.26 -8.22 -26.39
N THR A 636 -48.48 -7.14 -25.62
CA THR A 636 -49.37 -5.98 -25.96
C THR A 636 -49.48 -4.95 -24.81
N VAL A 637 -49.98 -3.76 -25.17
CA VAL A 637 -49.91 -2.44 -24.54
C VAL A 637 -51.29 -1.99 -24.01
N TRP A 638 -51.35 -1.50 -22.74
CA TRP A 638 -52.21 -0.44 -22.12
C TRP A 638 -53.76 -0.57 -22.21
N PRO A 639 -54.64 0.20 -21.49
CA PRO A 639 -54.48 1.53 -20.84
C PRO A 639 -55.34 1.84 -19.55
N CYS A 640 -55.36 3.14 -19.18
CA CYS A 640 -56.39 3.92 -18.42
C CYS A 640 -56.39 3.89 -16.86
N GLU A 641 -56.77 4.91 -16.07
CA GLU A 641 -57.11 6.35 -16.18
C GLU A 641 -57.38 6.95 -14.75
N VAL A 642 -57.00 8.23 -14.55
CA VAL A 642 -57.61 9.40 -13.82
C VAL A 642 -58.19 9.39 -12.37
N TYR A 643 -57.99 10.56 -11.72
CA TYR A 643 -58.67 11.31 -10.62
C TYR A 643 -58.00 11.22 -9.23
N GLY A 644 -57.71 12.29 -8.45
CA GLY A 644 -58.04 13.72 -8.46
C GLY A 644 -58.54 14.14 -7.06
N TRP A 645 -57.98 15.21 -6.43
CA TRP A 645 -58.59 16.18 -5.47
C TRP A 645 -57.60 16.82 -4.46
N ASP A 646 -57.96 18.03 -4.04
CA ASP A 646 -57.29 19.09 -3.24
C ASP A 646 -58.23 19.44 -2.04
N PRO A 647 -58.03 20.48 -1.19
CA PRO A 647 -57.01 20.80 -0.16
C PRO A 647 -57.61 20.99 1.28
N GLU A 648 -56.76 21.28 2.28
CA GLU A 648 -56.89 22.34 3.35
C GLU A 648 -56.16 21.98 4.68
N ILE A 649 -55.45 22.96 5.28
CA ILE A 649 -55.60 23.48 6.67
C ILE A 649 -54.40 24.37 7.09
N VAL A 650 -54.75 25.44 7.81
CA VAL A 650 -54.03 26.63 8.29
C VAL A 650 -53.29 26.42 9.63
N GLY A 651 -52.26 27.23 9.94
CA GLY A 651 -51.79 27.46 11.32
C GLY A 651 -50.60 28.44 11.45
N ASP A 652 -50.88 29.63 12.00
CA ASP A 652 -49.95 30.71 12.39
C ASP A 652 -49.14 30.40 13.67
N ASP A 653 -47.95 31.00 13.81
CA ASP A 653 -47.54 31.78 15.02
C ASP A 653 -46.09 32.33 14.90
N TYR A 654 -45.97 33.64 15.15
CA TYR A 654 -44.76 34.46 15.09
C TYR A 654 -44.63 35.21 16.42
N ASP A 655 -43.46 35.16 17.10
CA ASP A 655 -43.17 35.97 18.30
C ASP A 655 -41.74 36.57 18.20
N PRO A 656 -41.59 37.90 18.04
CA PRO A 656 -40.32 38.57 17.86
C PRO A 656 -39.99 39.56 19.00
N ASP A 657 -39.82 39.13 20.25
CA ASP A 657 -39.34 40.04 21.32
C ASP A 657 -38.31 39.37 22.24
N PHE A 658 -37.02 39.43 21.88
CA PHE A 658 -35.94 39.25 22.86
C PHE A 658 -34.63 39.97 22.46
N ASN A 659 -34.62 41.29 22.64
CA ASN A 659 -33.40 42.12 22.56
C ASN A 659 -33.03 42.65 23.96
N GLY A 660 -32.03 42.03 24.60
CA GLY A 660 -31.49 42.46 25.89
C GLY A 660 -30.00 42.81 25.78
N TRP A 661 -29.70 44.12 25.79
CA TRP A 661 -28.33 44.65 25.89
C TRP A 661 -27.74 44.39 27.29
N CYS A 662 -26.52 43.88 27.37
CA CYS A 662 -25.72 43.84 28.60
C CYS A 662 -24.29 44.34 28.35
N TYR A 663 -24.02 45.57 28.82
CA TYR A 663 -22.66 46.08 29.00
C TYR A 663 -22.02 45.40 30.23
N SER A 664 -20.88 44.72 30.05
CA SER A 664 -20.07 44.23 31.18
C SER A 664 -18.76 45.01 31.27
N SER A 665 -18.52 45.58 32.45
CA SER A 665 -17.27 46.23 32.83
C SER A 665 -16.21 45.17 33.14
N THR A 666 -15.42 44.77 32.14
CA THR A 666 -14.29 43.86 32.34
C THR A 666 -13.09 44.60 32.95
N SER A 667 -12.56 44.04 34.04
CA SER A 667 -11.32 44.50 34.69
C SER A 667 -10.15 44.65 33.69
N PRO A 668 -9.31 45.70 33.79
CA PRO A 668 -8.14 45.89 32.93
C PRO A 668 -7.20 44.68 32.87
N GLU A 669 -7.10 43.89 33.94
CA GLU A 669 -6.28 42.67 33.99
C GLU A 669 -6.89 41.53 33.16
N VAL A 670 -8.21 41.41 33.16
CA VAL A 670 -8.94 40.46 32.30
C VAL A 670 -8.76 40.86 30.84
N THR A 671 -8.78 42.16 30.54
CA THR A 671 -8.54 42.68 29.20
C THR A 671 -7.10 42.44 28.74
N LYS A 672 -6.10 42.63 29.63
CA LYS A 672 -4.69 42.34 29.34
C LYS A 672 -4.45 40.85 29.07
N ARG A 673 -5.07 39.97 29.87
CA ARG A 673 -5.01 38.52 29.69
C ARG A 673 -5.68 38.07 28.39
N ARG A 674 -6.87 38.59 28.07
CA ARG A 674 -7.55 38.33 26.80
C ARG A 674 -6.71 38.75 25.60
N LYS A 675 -6.02 39.89 25.67
CA LYS A 675 -5.08 40.33 24.62
C LYS A 675 -3.88 39.38 24.49
N ALA A 676 -3.32 38.89 25.61
CA ALA A 676 -2.21 37.94 25.58
C ALA A 676 -2.62 36.57 25.02
N ILE A 677 -3.80 36.06 25.39
CA ILE A 677 -4.37 34.84 24.83
C ILE A 677 -4.57 34.99 23.32
N LYS A 678 -5.21 36.09 22.89
CA LYS A 678 -5.45 36.35 21.47
C LYS A 678 -4.15 36.45 20.65
N ALA A 679 -3.12 37.10 21.19
CA ALA A 679 -1.81 37.20 20.53
C ALA A 679 -1.12 35.83 20.40
N ALA A 680 -1.19 34.99 21.44
CA ALA A 680 -0.64 33.63 21.40
C ALA A 680 -1.42 32.71 20.44
N GLU A 681 -2.75 32.85 20.37
CA GLU A 681 -3.59 32.13 19.39
C GLU A 681 -3.27 32.56 17.95
N GLU A 682 -3.00 33.84 17.71
CA GLU A 682 -2.58 34.36 16.40
C GLU A 682 -1.20 33.85 15.97
N GLU A 683 -0.23 33.81 16.91
CA GLU A 683 1.11 33.20 16.68
C GLU A 683 1.00 31.70 16.34
N ILE A 684 0.18 30.94 17.07
CA ILE A 684 -0.10 29.52 16.77
C ILE A 684 -0.72 29.39 15.37
N GLY A 685 -1.69 30.24 15.02
CA GLY A 685 -2.32 30.22 13.71
C GLY A 685 -1.34 30.46 12.55
N GLN A 686 -0.40 31.39 12.72
CA GLN A 686 0.66 31.66 11.74
C GLN A 686 1.61 30.46 11.58
N LEU A 687 2.02 29.82 12.67
CA LEU A 687 2.90 28.65 12.65
C LEU A 687 2.21 27.42 12.05
N GLU A 688 0.93 27.20 12.34
CA GLU A 688 0.13 26.11 11.72
C GLU A 688 -0.09 26.31 10.22
N TRP A 689 -0.17 27.57 9.78
CA TRP A 689 -0.25 27.90 8.35
C TRP A 689 1.10 27.65 7.66
N ALA A 690 2.21 28.12 8.25
CA ALA A 690 3.55 27.91 7.72
C ALA A 690 3.91 26.42 7.62
N LEU A 691 3.54 25.62 8.64
CA LEU A 691 3.77 24.18 8.63
C LEU A 691 3.00 23.48 7.49
N ARG A 692 1.74 23.87 7.26
CA ARG A 692 0.94 23.34 6.15
C ARG A 692 1.51 23.72 4.79
N ASP A 693 2.03 24.94 4.65
CA ASP A 693 2.67 25.39 3.42
C ASP A 693 3.93 24.59 3.10
N LEU A 694 4.81 24.39 4.09
CA LEU A 694 6.01 23.56 3.97
C LEU A 694 5.69 22.10 3.61
N GLU A 695 4.70 21.49 4.28
CA GLU A 695 4.28 20.12 3.97
C GLU A 695 3.67 19.99 2.57
N ARG A 696 2.92 21.01 2.12
CA ARG A 696 2.41 21.09 0.74
C ARG A 696 3.55 21.20 -0.27
N SER A 697 4.48 22.13 -0.10
CA SER A 697 5.62 22.32 -1.01
C SER A 697 6.52 21.09 -1.10
N ARG A 698 6.71 20.36 0.02
CA ARG A 698 7.41 19.07 0.03
C ARG A 698 6.70 18.04 -0.87
N ASN A 699 5.38 17.91 -0.72
CA ASN A 699 4.60 16.94 -1.50
C ASN A 699 4.51 17.32 -2.99
N GLU A 700 4.39 18.61 -3.31
CA GLU A 700 4.43 19.14 -4.68
C GLU A 700 5.80 18.83 -5.33
N THR A 701 6.90 19.09 -4.62
CA THR A 701 8.26 18.78 -5.11
C THR A 701 8.45 17.27 -5.35
N ALA A 702 7.95 16.42 -4.46
CA ALA A 702 8.00 14.96 -4.65
C ALA A 702 7.21 14.52 -5.90
N THR A 703 6.01 15.06 -6.08
CA THR A 703 5.16 14.77 -7.25
C THR A 703 5.82 15.24 -8.55
N GLU A 704 6.48 16.40 -8.55
CA GLU A 704 7.22 16.89 -9.72
C GLU A 704 8.43 16.00 -10.07
N VAL A 705 9.10 15.41 -9.08
CA VAL A 705 10.20 14.45 -9.29
C VAL A 705 9.67 13.17 -9.93
N ASP A 706 8.58 12.60 -9.41
CA ASP A 706 7.96 11.39 -9.96
C ASP A 706 7.49 11.60 -11.41
N GLN A 707 6.89 12.76 -11.70
CA GLN A 707 6.47 13.12 -13.06
C GLN A 707 7.67 13.30 -14.00
N ALA A 708 8.76 13.91 -13.54
CA ALA A 708 9.97 14.07 -14.33
C ALA A 708 10.65 12.73 -14.63
N GLU A 709 10.63 11.81 -13.68
CA GLU A 709 11.12 10.44 -13.81
C GLU A 709 10.28 9.63 -14.80
N ALA A 710 8.96 9.62 -14.66
CA ALA A 710 8.05 8.95 -15.58
C ALA A 710 8.23 9.46 -17.02
N ALA A 711 8.34 10.78 -17.21
CA ALA A 711 8.58 11.39 -18.53
C ALA A 711 9.97 11.04 -19.10
N ALA A 712 10.98 10.81 -18.25
CA ALA A 712 12.30 10.36 -18.68
C ALA A 712 12.28 8.90 -19.14
N ILE A 713 11.61 8.02 -18.39
CA ILE A 713 11.40 6.61 -18.74
C ILE A 713 10.66 6.51 -20.07
N GLU A 714 9.54 7.23 -20.22
CA GLU A 714 8.74 7.23 -21.45
C GLU A 714 9.58 7.64 -22.68
N ARG A 715 10.39 8.70 -22.55
CA ARG A 715 11.28 9.16 -23.63
C ARG A 715 12.37 8.14 -23.95
N LEU A 716 12.94 7.47 -22.95
CA LEU A 716 13.97 6.45 -23.15
C LEU A 716 13.39 5.20 -23.82
N SER A 717 12.22 4.73 -23.38
CA SER A 717 11.50 3.62 -23.99
C SER A 717 11.09 3.92 -25.43
N SER A 718 10.57 5.12 -25.70
CA SER A 718 10.17 5.54 -27.05
C SER A 718 11.35 5.72 -28.00
N ALA A 719 12.48 6.26 -27.54
CA ALA A 719 13.64 6.54 -28.40
C ALA A 719 14.49 5.30 -28.72
N TYR A 720 14.48 4.29 -27.84
CA TYR A 720 15.44 3.18 -27.93
C TYR A 720 14.81 1.77 -27.87
N GLY A 721 13.47 1.64 -27.78
CA GLY A 721 12.79 0.35 -27.77
C GLY A 721 13.15 -0.52 -26.55
N LEU A 722 13.47 0.11 -25.42
CA LEU A 722 13.93 -0.55 -24.20
C LEU A 722 12.75 -1.08 -23.39
N MET A 723 12.84 -2.34 -22.94
CA MET A 723 11.95 -2.88 -21.90
C MET A 723 12.46 -2.43 -20.52
N PRO A 724 11.57 -2.01 -19.59
CA PRO A 724 11.96 -1.73 -18.21
C PRO A 724 12.51 -3.01 -17.56
N VAL A 725 13.57 -2.87 -16.78
CA VAL A 725 14.09 -3.95 -15.94
C VAL A 725 13.14 -4.08 -14.75
N GLU A 726 12.52 -5.24 -14.58
CA GLU A 726 11.59 -5.51 -13.48
C GLU A 726 12.32 -5.48 -12.12
N ASP A 727 11.61 -5.02 -11.10
CA ASP A 727 12.08 -4.94 -9.73
C ASP A 727 12.46 -6.36 -9.23
N GLY A 728 13.71 -6.55 -8.81
CA GLY A 728 14.25 -7.86 -8.41
C GLY A 728 15.12 -8.58 -9.45
N ALA A 729 15.38 -7.99 -10.62
CA ALA A 729 16.36 -8.54 -11.56
C ALA A 729 17.80 -8.40 -11.00
N ALA A 730 18.42 -9.52 -10.60
CA ALA A 730 19.79 -9.55 -10.11
C ALA A 730 20.81 -9.49 -11.27
N PHE A 731 21.75 -8.54 -11.20
CA PHE A 731 22.93 -8.52 -12.07
C PHE A 731 24.20 -8.42 -11.23
N GLU A 732 25.16 -9.30 -11.50
CA GLU A 732 26.47 -9.28 -10.86
C GLU A 732 27.42 -8.39 -11.67
N VAL A 733 27.88 -7.28 -11.07
CA VAL A 733 28.88 -6.38 -11.69
C VAL A 733 30.14 -6.44 -10.83
N THR A 734 31.14 -7.18 -11.32
CA THR A 734 32.43 -7.30 -10.63
C THR A 734 33.43 -6.28 -11.19
N PHE A 735 34.04 -5.46 -10.31
CA PHE A 735 35.13 -4.57 -10.68
C PHE A 735 36.48 -5.22 -10.35
N ILE A 736 37.32 -5.44 -11.36
CA ILE A 736 38.71 -5.86 -11.16
C ILE A 736 39.60 -4.64 -11.36
N THR A 737 40.20 -4.13 -10.28
CA THR A 737 41.33 -3.22 -10.38
C THR A 737 42.61 -4.05 -10.47
N GLY A 738 43.15 -4.18 -11.67
CA GLY A 738 44.51 -4.70 -11.86
C GLY A 738 45.53 -3.57 -11.73
N GLU A 739 46.46 -3.68 -10.79
CA GLU A 739 47.90 -3.61 -11.07
C GLU A 739 48.72 -4.12 -9.86
N GLN A 740 49.93 -4.56 -10.17
CA GLN A 740 50.73 -5.57 -9.47
C GLN A 740 51.18 -5.22 -8.05
N GLY A 741 51.12 -6.23 -7.17
CA GLY A 741 52.17 -6.48 -6.17
C GLY A 741 52.04 -5.74 -4.84
N SER A 742 51.23 -6.28 -3.92
CA SER A 742 51.68 -6.69 -2.58
C SER A 742 50.46 -7.12 -1.76
N ARG A 743 50.66 -8.18 -0.97
CA ARG A 743 49.71 -8.71 -0.01
C ARG A 743 49.48 -7.68 1.09
N ASP A 744 48.24 -7.25 1.27
CA ASP A 744 47.64 -7.04 2.57
C ASP A 744 46.13 -7.25 2.44
N GLU A 745 45.64 -8.34 3.05
CA GLU A 745 44.22 -8.61 3.21
C GLU A 745 43.66 -7.66 4.27
N SER A 746 43.22 -6.47 3.85
CA SER A 746 42.23 -5.71 4.60
C SER A 746 40.92 -5.74 3.82
N ASN A 747 39.97 -6.53 4.32
CA ASN A 747 38.59 -6.55 3.85
C ASN A 747 38.01 -5.13 3.90
N PHE A 748 37.92 -4.47 2.75
CA PHE A 748 36.97 -3.37 2.56
C PHE A 748 35.69 -3.98 2.00
N ILE A 749 34.75 -4.25 2.90
CA ILE A 749 33.35 -4.47 2.54
C ILE A 749 32.81 -3.09 2.15
N ALA A 750 32.75 -2.79 0.86
CA ALA A 750 31.79 -1.82 0.38
C ALA A 750 30.45 -2.57 0.28
N GLY A 751 29.48 -2.17 1.12
CA GLY A 751 28.15 -2.78 1.13
C GLY A 751 27.41 -2.61 -0.21
N PRO A 752 26.27 -3.30 -0.38
CA PRO A 752 25.44 -3.19 -1.58
C PRO A 752 25.06 -1.72 -1.86
N PHE A 753 24.91 -1.38 -3.14
CA PHE A 753 24.54 -0.04 -3.64
C PHE A 753 23.16 0.46 -3.18
N PHE A 754 22.43 -0.39 -2.46
CA PHE A 754 21.13 -0.12 -1.87
C PHE A 754 21.22 -0.44 -0.38
N ASP A 755 21.04 0.58 0.46
CA ASP A 755 20.92 0.40 1.90
C ASP A 755 19.45 0.11 2.23
N GLU A 756 19.14 -1.17 2.45
CA GLU A 756 17.79 -1.65 2.77
C GLU A 756 17.19 -0.95 4.01
N ALA A 757 18.01 -0.47 4.95
CA ALA A 757 17.51 0.17 6.16
C ALA A 757 17.01 1.61 5.92
N SER A 758 17.51 2.30 4.89
CA SER A 758 17.17 3.70 4.62
C SER A 758 16.34 3.91 3.35
N GLY A 759 16.19 2.89 2.50
CA GLY A 759 15.41 2.99 1.25
C GLY A 759 15.98 4.02 0.26
N THR A 760 17.25 4.39 0.40
CA THR A 760 17.90 5.40 -0.45
C THR A 760 19.15 4.87 -1.13
N TRP A 761 19.32 5.24 -2.40
CA TRP A 761 20.54 5.00 -3.15
C TRP A 761 21.64 5.92 -2.61
N VAL A 762 22.78 5.36 -2.22
CA VAL A 762 23.92 6.16 -1.71
C VAL A 762 24.49 7.01 -2.84
N LYS A 763 24.37 8.32 -2.67
CA LYS A 763 24.85 9.36 -3.58
C LYS A 763 26.38 9.25 -3.75
N LEU A 764 26.85 9.06 -4.98
CA LEU A 764 28.23 9.36 -5.36
C LEU A 764 28.42 10.88 -5.23
N ILE A 765 28.84 11.34 -4.05
CA ILE A 765 29.26 12.74 -3.87
C ILE A 765 30.62 12.88 -4.54
N ALA A 766 30.61 13.41 -5.75
CA ALA A 766 31.79 14.02 -6.35
C ALA A 766 31.38 15.19 -7.24
N ASP A 767 31.16 16.35 -6.64
CA ASP A 767 31.67 17.62 -7.19
C ASP A 767 31.73 18.63 -6.01
N PRO A 768 32.81 19.43 -5.85
CA PRO A 768 33.24 20.39 -6.85
C PRO A 768 34.77 20.44 -7.11
N TYR A 769 35.17 20.67 -8.36
CA TYR A 769 36.40 21.39 -8.74
C TYR A 769 37.72 20.96 -8.07
N THR A 770 38.43 19.99 -8.66
CA THR A 770 39.84 20.13 -9.10
C THR A 770 40.34 18.81 -9.73
N ARG A 771 40.77 18.89 -11.00
CA ARG A 771 41.68 17.96 -11.67
C ARG A 771 41.53 16.46 -11.36
N THR A 772 40.58 15.82 -12.03
CA THR A 772 40.77 14.41 -12.44
C THR A 772 40.33 14.27 -13.89
N GLN A 773 41.29 13.93 -14.75
CA GLN A 773 41.05 13.53 -16.12
C GLN A 773 39.98 12.44 -16.13
N ALA A 774 38.97 12.60 -16.97
CA ALA A 774 37.98 11.58 -17.23
C ALA A 774 38.70 10.26 -17.57
N LYS A 775 38.54 9.24 -16.71
CA LYS A 775 38.87 7.87 -17.10
C LYS A 775 37.98 7.54 -18.29
N THR A 776 38.63 7.12 -19.37
CA THR A 776 38.07 6.82 -20.68
C THR A 776 36.83 5.93 -20.59
N GLY A 777 35.69 6.41 -21.11
CA GLY A 777 34.52 5.55 -21.39
C GLY A 777 33.14 6.21 -21.29
N VAL A 778 32.97 7.29 -20.53
CA VAL A 778 31.66 7.93 -20.34
C VAL A 778 31.48 9.09 -21.31
N ARG A 779 30.42 9.06 -22.14
CA ARG A 779 29.99 10.20 -22.95
C ARG A 779 28.60 10.65 -22.46
N CYS A 780 28.50 11.88 -21.95
CA CYS A 780 27.22 12.50 -21.60
C CYS A 780 26.64 13.19 -22.85
N TYR A 781 25.38 12.91 -23.19
CA TYR A 781 24.80 13.34 -24.47
C TYR A 781 23.65 14.36 -24.39
N ALA A 782 22.98 14.57 -23.24
CA ALA A 782 21.92 15.58 -23.16
C ALA A 782 21.70 16.12 -21.74
N ARG A 783 21.46 17.43 -21.65
CA ARG A 783 21.04 18.15 -20.43
C ARG A 783 19.60 18.63 -20.64
N VAL A 784 18.65 18.11 -19.86
CA VAL A 784 17.24 18.52 -19.93
C VAL A 784 16.87 19.23 -18.63
N ARG A 785 16.35 20.45 -18.74
CA ARG A 785 15.95 21.29 -17.60
C ARG A 785 14.43 21.31 -17.53
N ALA A 786 13.84 20.80 -16.45
CA ALA A 786 12.43 21.01 -16.16
C ALA A 786 12.18 22.47 -15.73
N LYS A 787 10.97 23.00 -15.92
CA LYS A 787 10.64 24.42 -15.68
C LYS A 787 10.88 24.87 -14.22
N ASN A 788 10.89 23.95 -13.24
CA ASN A 788 10.86 24.28 -11.81
C ASN A 788 11.96 23.57 -10.98
N SER A 789 13.24 23.78 -11.30
CA SER A 789 14.37 23.42 -10.40
C SER A 789 14.80 21.94 -10.31
N THR A 790 14.37 21.04 -11.19
CA THR A 790 14.92 19.66 -11.24
C THR A 790 15.88 19.51 -12.42
N GLN A 791 17.10 19.00 -12.16
CA GLN A 791 18.08 18.67 -13.21
C GLN A 791 18.10 17.17 -13.46
N LEU A 792 17.90 16.77 -14.71
CA LEU A 792 17.98 15.37 -15.15
C LEU A 792 19.26 15.14 -15.94
N HIS A 793 20.03 14.14 -15.55
CA HIS A 793 21.28 13.76 -16.22
C HIS A 793 21.12 12.40 -16.89
N LEU A 794 21.44 12.32 -18.18
CA LEU A 794 21.42 11.09 -18.98
C LEU A 794 22.85 10.65 -19.30
N PHE A 795 23.17 9.38 -19.07
CA PHE A 795 24.50 8.82 -19.37
C PHE A 795 24.41 7.51 -20.15
N GLU A 796 25.42 7.28 -21.00
CA GLU A 796 25.65 6.03 -21.73
C GLU A 796 26.92 5.38 -21.20
N TYR A 797 26.83 4.11 -20.80
CA TYR A 797 27.95 3.29 -20.40
C TYR A 797 28.14 2.12 -21.37
N GLN A 798 29.36 1.94 -21.87
CA GLN A 798 29.69 0.86 -22.80
C GLN A 798 30.68 -0.10 -22.12
N GLY A 799 30.19 -1.27 -21.73
CA GLY A 799 30.96 -2.30 -21.04
C GLY A 799 31.15 -3.57 -21.88
N ASN A 800 32.23 -4.30 -21.58
CA ASN A 800 32.41 -5.68 -22.04
C ASN A 800 31.95 -6.61 -20.91
N ASN A 801 31.00 -7.50 -21.21
CA ASN A 801 30.48 -8.47 -20.23
C ASN A 801 31.58 -9.49 -19.83
N PRO A 802 31.90 -9.69 -18.53
CA PRO A 802 32.84 -10.72 -18.13
C PRO A 802 32.23 -12.12 -18.30
N GLU A 803 33.11 -13.10 -18.47
CA GLU A 803 32.81 -14.45 -18.93
C GLU A 803 31.97 -15.24 -17.92
N GLY A 804 30.81 -15.77 -18.35
CA GLY A 804 30.21 -16.90 -17.66
C GLY A 804 31.06 -18.17 -17.83
N PRO A 805 30.92 -19.20 -16.97
CA PRO A 805 31.79 -20.37 -16.88
C PRO A 805 31.92 -21.25 -18.15
N ASN A 806 31.26 -20.87 -19.25
CA ASN A 806 31.23 -21.62 -20.52
C ASN A 806 31.87 -20.88 -21.72
N GLY A 807 32.69 -19.85 -21.50
CA GLY A 807 33.74 -19.44 -22.46
C GLY A 807 33.32 -19.17 -23.91
N ARG A 808 32.21 -18.44 -24.15
CA ARG A 808 31.89 -17.86 -25.48
C ARG A 808 31.68 -16.35 -25.36
N GLY A 809 32.76 -15.58 -25.58
CA GLY A 809 32.77 -14.12 -25.47
C GLY A 809 32.14 -13.37 -26.65
N GLY A 810 31.76 -12.10 -26.40
CA GLY A 810 31.83 -11.07 -27.44
C GLY A 810 30.66 -10.11 -27.66
N ARG A 811 29.66 -9.98 -26.78
CA ARG A 811 28.63 -8.93 -26.96
C ARG A 811 28.95 -7.68 -26.14
N LYS A 812 29.21 -6.58 -26.84
CA LYS A 812 29.24 -5.22 -26.26
C LYS A 812 27.84 -4.89 -25.76
N VAL A 813 27.69 -4.59 -24.48
CA VAL A 813 26.42 -4.14 -23.90
C VAL A 813 26.50 -2.62 -23.73
N ARG A 814 25.47 -1.92 -24.19
CA ARG A 814 25.28 -0.48 -23.93
C ARG A 814 24.19 -0.34 -22.87
N ILE A 815 24.52 0.34 -21.79
CA ILE A 815 23.60 0.61 -20.69
C ILE A 815 23.32 2.11 -20.72
N TYR A 816 22.04 2.46 -20.73
CA TYR A 816 21.56 3.84 -20.61
C TYR A 816 20.98 4.02 -19.22
N GLY A 817 21.38 5.07 -18.52
CA GLY A 817 20.87 5.40 -17.18
C GLY A 817 20.54 6.88 -17.05
N TYR A 818 19.71 7.20 -16.07
CA TYR A 818 19.44 8.58 -15.66
C TYR A 818 19.51 8.71 -14.14
N PHE A 819 19.71 9.94 -13.66
CA PHE A 819 19.42 10.30 -12.28
C PHE A 819 18.84 11.72 -12.22
N ALA A 820 17.89 11.92 -11.32
CA ALA A 820 17.28 13.22 -11.04
C ALA A 820 17.92 13.84 -9.80
N ILE A 821 18.32 15.11 -9.88
CA ILE A 821 18.75 15.90 -8.72
C ILE A 821 17.76 17.04 -8.50
N PRO A 822 17.01 17.05 -7.38
CA PRO A 822 16.25 18.23 -6.98
C PRO A 822 17.22 19.31 -6.46
N ILE A 823 17.00 20.58 -6.83
CA ILE A 823 17.86 21.71 -6.42
C ILE A 823 17.71 22.05 -4.92
N TYR A 824 16.63 21.61 -4.27
CA TYR A 824 16.43 21.60 -2.82
C TYR A 824 16.17 20.16 -2.37
N GLY A 825 16.91 19.68 -1.37
CA GLY A 825 16.84 18.28 -0.95
C GLY A 825 15.64 18.02 -0.04
N PRO A 826 15.15 16.76 0.05
CA PRO A 826 14.18 16.34 1.07
C PRO A 826 14.60 16.74 2.50
N LYS A 827 15.92 16.74 2.77
CA LYS A 827 16.50 17.17 4.04
C LYS A 827 16.22 18.63 4.41
N ASP A 828 16.17 19.54 3.44
CA ASP A 828 15.99 20.97 3.72
C ASP A 828 14.56 21.23 4.24
N TYR A 829 13.55 20.58 3.63
CA TYR A 829 12.17 20.64 4.09
C TYR A 829 11.98 19.94 5.44
N GLU A 830 12.65 18.80 5.68
CA GLU A 830 12.53 18.08 6.96
C GLU A 830 13.08 18.88 8.14
N GLU A 831 14.22 19.56 7.97
CA GLU A 831 14.80 20.44 9.00
C GLU A 831 13.89 21.63 9.30
N GLU A 832 13.31 22.25 8.28
CA GLU A 832 12.43 23.41 8.43
C GLU A 832 11.05 23.03 9.00
N ILE A 833 10.51 21.86 8.64
CA ILE A 833 9.32 21.27 9.26
C ILE A 833 9.58 20.95 10.73
N ALA A 834 10.72 20.33 11.06
CA ALA A 834 11.09 20.00 12.43
C ALA A 834 11.22 21.25 13.30
N LYS A 835 11.87 22.30 12.77
CA LYS A 835 12.00 23.60 13.42
C LYS A 835 10.63 24.25 13.67
N THR A 836 9.76 24.29 12.65
CA THR A 836 8.42 24.88 12.77
C THR A 836 7.54 24.11 13.76
N ARG A 837 7.65 22.78 13.84
CA ARG A 837 6.97 21.96 14.85
C ARG A 837 7.44 22.26 16.26
N LEU A 838 8.74 22.50 16.47
CA LEU A 838 9.29 22.89 17.77
C LEU A 838 8.81 24.28 18.20
N GLU A 839 8.78 25.25 17.28
CA GLU A 839 8.24 26.58 17.52
C GLU A 839 6.74 26.52 17.87
N LEU A 840 5.96 25.71 17.15
CA LEU A 840 4.54 25.49 17.42
C LEU A 840 4.30 24.85 18.80
N ALA A 841 5.10 23.85 19.18
CA ALA A 841 5.03 23.24 20.51
C ALA A 841 5.32 24.27 21.62
N THR A 842 6.32 25.12 21.42
CA THR A 842 6.69 26.19 22.35
C THR A 842 5.58 27.23 22.49
N ALA A 843 4.95 27.64 21.38
CA ALA A 843 3.83 28.58 21.40
C ALA A 843 2.60 28.01 22.13
N ARG A 844 2.29 26.72 21.92
CA ARG A 844 1.21 26.03 22.65
C ARG A 844 1.47 25.94 24.14
N GLN A 845 2.71 25.66 24.55
CA GLN A 845 3.09 25.66 25.97
C GLN A 845 2.88 27.05 26.61
N LYS A 846 3.31 28.13 25.94
CA LYS A 846 3.08 29.51 26.42
C LYS A 846 1.59 29.83 26.58
N LEU A 847 0.75 29.38 25.65
CA LEU A 847 -0.70 29.57 25.74
C LEU A 847 -1.28 28.89 27.00
N GLU A 848 -0.85 27.66 27.28
CA GLU A 848 -1.27 26.94 28.48
C GLU A 848 -0.77 27.61 29.77
N GLU A 849 0.45 28.16 29.79
CA GLU A 849 0.95 28.96 30.92
C GLU A 849 0.11 30.23 31.15
N ILE A 850 -0.30 30.92 30.08
CA ILE A 850 -1.20 32.10 30.15
C ILE A 850 -2.60 31.68 30.65
N LYS A 851 -3.08 30.48 30.32
CA LYS A 851 -4.36 29.92 30.78
C LYS A 851 -4.30 29.39 32.23
N ALA A 852 -3.14 28.93 32.69
CA ALA A 852 -2.96 28.40 34.02
C ALA A 852 -2.89 29.50 35.12
N PHE A 853 -2.54 30.74 34.78
CA PHE A 853 -2.45 31.82 35.76
C PHE A 853 -3.81 32.12 36.43
N PRO A 854 -3.93 31.95 37.78
CA PRO A 854 -5.19 32.17 38.48
C PRO A 854 -5.55 33.66 38.49
N ILE A 855 -6.82 33.96 38.20
CA ILE A 855 -7.35 35.33 38.31
C ILE A 855 -7.45 35.66 39.80
N PRO A 856 -6.86 36.77 40.30
CA PRO A 856 -7.06 37.21 41.67
C PRO A 856 -8.56 37.40 41.90
N SER A 857 -9.16 36.52 42.69
CA SER A 857 -10.56 36.63 43.06
C SER A 857 -10.72 37.82 43.99
N GLY A 858 -11.11 38.96 43.42
CA GLY A 858 -11.59 40.09 44.20
C GLY A 858 -12.73 39.59 45.09
N THR A 859 -12.52 39.64 46.40
CA THR A 859 -13.46 39.20 47.45
C THR A 859 -14.84 39.81 47.23
N ARG A 860 -15.77 39.03 46.65
CA ARG A 860 -17.19 39.37 46.60
C ARG A 860 -17.76 39.18 48.01
N LYS A 861 -18.24 40.27 48.62
CA LYS A 861 -19.01 40.24 49.86
C LYS A 861 -20.24 39.34 49.68
N ALA A 862 -20.40 38.39 50.60
CA ALA A 862 -21.49 37.43 50.65
C ALA A 862 -22.87 38.10 50.72
N LYS A 863 -23.84 37.54 49.98
CA LYS A 863 -25.28 37.76 50.15
C LYS A 863 -25.92 36.42 50.57
N PRO A 864 -26.93 36.44 51.46
CA PRO A 864 -27.27 35.32 52.31
C PRO A 864 -28.14 34.26 51.62
N GLU A 865 -27.99 33.03 52.12
CA GLU A 865 -28.63 31.79 51.71
C GLU A 865 -30.16 31.80 51.86
N LYS A 866 -30.83 31.05 50.98
CA LYS A 866 -32.19 30.53 51.20
C LYS A 866 -32.21 29.01 50.92
N PRO A 867 -33.12 28.27 51.59
CA PRO A 867 -32.96 26.85 51.96
C PRO A 867 -33.47 25.86 50.88
N PRO A 868 -33.19 24.54 51.02
CA PRO A 868 -33.37 23.56 49.95
C PRO A 868 -34.80 22.99 49.91
N PHE A 869 -35.27 22.70 48.69
CA PHE A 869 -36.49 21.91 48.44
C PHE A 869 -36.11 20.50 47.98
N TYR A 870 -36.88 19.54 48.51
CA TYR A 870 -36.89 18.08 48.29
C TYR A 870 -37.45 17.68 46.92
N THR A 871 -36.95 16.56 46.36
CA THR A 871 -37.66 15.49 45.60
C THR A 871 -36.68 14.29 45.50
N GLU A 872 -36.88 13.12 46.13
CA GLU A 872 -37.69 11.96 45.67
C GLU A 872 -37.54 11.72 44.15
N GLY A 873 -37.12 10.58 43.58
CA GLY A 873 -37.20 9.17 43.96
C GLY A 873 -37.57 8.44 42.66
N GLY A 874 -36.84 7.39 42.26
CA GLY A 874 -37.11 6.67 41.01
C GLY A 874 -36.02 5.69 40.62
N GLU A 875 -36.05 4.51 41.24
CA GLU A 875 -35.37 3.30 40.78
C GLU A 875 -36.20 2.67 39.64
N GLU A 876 -35.57 2.37 38.50
CA GLU A 876 -36.04 1.32 37.59
C GLU A 876 -34.84 0.46 37.17
N GLY A 877 -35.00 -0.85 37.38
CA GLY A 877 -33.98 -1.86 37.23
C GLY A 877 -33.78 -2.35 35.80
N GLU A 878 -32.52 -2.53 35.42
CA GLU A 878 -32.11 -3.22 34.21
C GLU A 878 -32.10 -4.74 34.44
N THR A 879 -33.07 -5.44 33.85
CA THR A 879 -32.97 -6.89 33.60
C THR A 879 -32.22 -7.13 32.30
N SER A 880 -30.93 -7.44 32.39
CA SER A 880 -30.14 -7.94 31.25
C SER A 880 -29.76 -9.40 31.47
N MET A 881 -30.27 -10.27 30.59
CA MET A 881 -29.96 -11.71 30.51
C MET A 881 -28.48 -12.02 30.27
N SER A 882 -27.59 -11.03 30.09
CA SER A 882 -26.16 -11.27 29.87
C SER A 882 -25.38 -11.61 31.16
N ALA A 883 -25.89 -11.21 32.34
CA ALA A 883 -25.27 -11.53 33.62
C ALA A 883 -25.54 -12.98 34.09
N ALA A 884 -26.70 -13.54 33.73
CA ALA A 884 -27.05 -14.93 34.05
C ALA A 884 -26.26 -15.95 33.20
N PHE A 885 -25.90 -15.59 31.96
CA PHE A 885 -25.16 -16.48 31.05
C PHE A 885 -23.65 -16.55 31.38
N LYS A 886 -23.06 -15.45 31.88
CA LYS A 886 -21.65 -15.46 32.34
C LYS A 886 -21.44 -16.26 33.62
N LYS A 887 -22.43 -16.31 34.51
CA LYS A 887 -22.36 -17.11 35.74
C LYS A 887 -22.49 -18.62 35.45
N ALA A 888 -23.34 -19.00 34.50
CA ALA A 888 -23.49 -20.40 34.08
C ALA A 888 -22.25 -20.98 33.36
N LEU A 889 -21.41 -20.14 32.74
CA LEU A 889 -20.14 -20.57 32.13
C LEU A 889 -18.98 -20.65 33.13
N GLN A 890 -19.02 -19.87 34.22
CA GLN A 890 -18.04 -19.99 35.30
C GLN A 890 -18.30 -21.21 36.19
N ASP A 891 -19.57 -21.54 36.44
CA ASP A 891 -19.94 -22.67 37.31
C ASP A 891 -19.72 -24.06 36.66
N ASN A 892 -19.41 -24.13 35.35
CA ASN A 892 -19.09 -25.37 34.61
C ASN A 892 -17.59 -25.56 34.34
N ALA A 893 -16.73 -24.64 34.79
CA ALA A 893 -15.28 -24.73 34.63
C ALA A 893 -14.55 -25.26 35.89
N GLU A 894 -15.29 -25.58 36.96
CA GLU A 894 -14.76 -26.12 38.22
C GLU A 894 -15.31 -27.53 38.59
N GLU A 895 -15.94 -28.24 37.65
CA GLU A 895 -16.10 -29.72 37.63
C GLU A 895 -15.33 -30.31 36.45
#